data_AF-A0A958BLP3-F1
#
_entry.id   AF-A0A958BLP3-F1
#
_cell.length_a   1.000
_cell.length_b   1.000
_cell.length_c   1.000
_cell.angle_alpha   90.00
_cell.angle_beta   90.00
_cell.angle_gamma   90.00
#
_symmetry.space_group_name_H-M   'P 1'
#
loop_
_entity.id
_entity.type
_entity.pdbx_description
1 polymer ?
#
loop_
_entity_poly.entity_id
_entity_poly.type
_entity_poly.pdbx_seq_one_letter_code
_entity_poly.pdbx_strand_id
1 'polypeptide(L)'
;MRIAWGWIGLALLVQVLAGCEGTETGNAIAQTELLSPVTTIRIPTTGGTTVEGTTVDVDNDSVADGVDLSGDAVPEWIYIPSDTSGSVGIDQDGNGIAEFFLIAGSPPMVRLNTVADESGENVAVVVNAMDTPIGVDLDGDAVSDDDTLTQINTDVISPMVIASPSGGMFDAPVNVLLVCSDDVACGAISYTLDGSDPDFAGNGTVTVGSSSITVVGDLASGLFTVKFLARDSAGNLSGIQSEIYDVNLAPVAVADLEVSVVQNSSGVIELTGVDGEDLVAELTVNVGMLPVNGSLDVNTGPAPLSVTYTPDMNYNDKDSLTFTVTDTDGNVSDPLVVTILIDSDFDRLSDADEVIYGSDAGDSDSDNDGILDGVEVIGGFDPTLVDTDGDGLSDGLEDLNHDGVRDPFELDPTDADSDDDGLSDGDEVAALTNPNDADSDGDGQCDGLRADNDGDVIDPPDPCIGAEGVLYVDVSNVSGTENGFTWATAFTKVQPAIDAAEYGDEVWVAAGTYTSGSNFPVAQMVPGGSLFGGFTGTETMRGARDWVANPSILNGDQTDDGPTLDDAASVIWGAGYTRISGFRVTGGNTEAGCPQFGPYCTTGAGMANLGAGLDEMFVDDVIFHDNHTDGATIYNFGATISFSNVLIVGNTGYSATAGMESASTTLDLDNVAFVHNMGDVTSVGGGLDVANQGSVVTASNVTFVRNEADYGGGVNIDSGLVTIVGATFSENTAIVGGGLRAGEITQPVDTDDTFLLANVTFRGNVAAESGGAILLDGSTNDFGEFVNVTFDSNQADADTGDMTDGVGGAVATIDGDYEISNAAFYGNLDQDDGGSPMTSELNIIGGTLLASYSCNETGIAGTGNVMLAGLPFEYATASPMSFLDPAGADTSCIDAGNPGIASAALGFGTWQAQTTRADGQTQSDIDGVNTETPDGGRHYDPFAVRIDSFSADGTNITWTGAYAGNCFLFNDANDAVAVIPEADLDGGMLAHAQAGGTELFLICMGNAGEPAVATAIVP
;
A
#
# COMPACT_ATOMS: atom_id res chain seq x y z
N MET A 1 -43.83 26.94 46.91
CA MET A 1 -45.26 26.81 47.26
C MET A 1 -46.08 27.25 46.05
N ARG A 2 -46.70 26.31 45.30
CA ARG A 2 -47.98 26.38 44.52
C ARG A 2 -48.23 27.61 43.60
N ILE A 3 -48.63 27.59 42.31
CA ILE A 3 -49.37 26.72 41.36
C ILE A 3 -49.22 27.46 39.98
N ALA A 4 -48.79 26.88 38.86
CA ALA A 4 -49.46 26.01 37.88
C ALA A 4 -50.46 26.66 36.85
N TRP A 5 -50.08 26.54 35.54
CA TRP A 5 -50.88 26.36 34.27
C TRP A 5 -51.63 27.59 33.70
N GLY A 6 -51.79 27.86 32.39
CA GLY A 6 -51.38 27.21 31.12
C GLY A 6 -52.06 27.89 29.88
N TRP A 7 -51.35 27.88 28.74
CA TRP A 7 -51.78 27.65 27.33
C TRP A 7 -52.54 28.70 26.45
N ILE A 8 -51.88 28.99 25.31
CA ILE A 8 -52.31 29.24 23.90
C ILE A 8 -52.86 30.63 23.47
N GLY A 9 -52.18 31.22 22.45
CA GLY A 9 -52.86 31.57 21.19
C GLY A 9 -52.68 32.96 20.56
N LEU A 10 -51.66 33.09 19.70
CA LEU A 10 -51.68 33.67 18.34
C LEU A 10 -52.07 35.17 18.07
N ALA A 11 -51.10 35.85 17.44
CA ALA A 11 -51.19 36.80 16.31
C ALA A 11 -51.64 38.28 16.46
N LEU A 12 -50.66 39.15 16.15
CA LEU A 12 -50.67 40.31 15.24
C LEU A 12 -51.39 41.63 15.64
N LEU A 13 -50.62 42.73 15.70
CA LEU A 13 -50.55 43.79 14.66
C LEU A 13 -50.35 45.23 15.21
N VAL A 14 -49.11 45.74 15.07
CA VAL A 14 -48.71 47.08 14.53
C VAL A 14 -48.81 48.38 15.35
N GLN A 15 -47.74 49.18 15.16
CA GLN A 15 -47.56 50.65 15.25
C GLN A 15 -47.11 51.25 16.60
N VAL A 16 -45.91 51.84 16.65
CA VAL A 16 -45.64 53.27 16.35
C VAL A 16 -44.12 53.57 16.50
N LEU A 17 -43.54 54.23 15.49
CA LEU A 17 -42.18 54.79 15.46
C LEU A 17 -41.93 55.86 16.54
N ALA A 18 -40.73 55.80 17.15
CA ALA A 18 -39.79 56.88 17.50
C ALA A 18 -39.04 56.47 18.80
N GLY A 19 -37.73 56.38 18.91
CA GLY A 19 -36.59 56.68 18.04
C GLY A 19 -35.31 56.57 18.90
N CYS A 20 -34.17 56.54 18.21
CA CYS A 20 -32.78 56.53 18.71
C CYS A 20 -32.24 55.23 19.33
N GLU A 21 -31.28 54.68 18.57
CA GLU A 21 -30.10 53.88 18.96
C GLU A 21 -30.36 52.55 19.69
N GLY A 22 -30.25 51.48 18.91
CA GLY A 22 -30.14 50.11 19.38
C GLY A 22 -29.97 49.18 18.19
N THR A 23 -28.76 48.66 18.03
CA THR A 23 -28.39 47.50 17.23
C THR A 23 -29.47 46.41 17.29
N GLU A 24 -30.16 46.14 16.17
CA GLU A 24 -30.93 44.91 16.01
C GLU A 24 -30.03 43.87 15.36
N THR A 25 -29.62 42.91 16.20
CA THR A 25 -29.22 41.56 15.83
C THR A 25 -30.35 40.92 15.04
N GLY A 26 -30.24 40.90 13.71
CA GLY A 26 -31.01 40.01 12.83
C GLY A 26 -30.08 38.89 12.39
N ASN A 27 -30.47 37.63 12.62
CA ASN A 27 -29.75 36.45 12.15
C ASN A 27 -29.45 36.59 10.64
N ALA A 28 -28.19 36.39 10.27
CA ALA A 28 -27.74 36.19 8.90
C ALA A 28 -28.34 34.90 8.32
N ILE A 29 -28.41 34.78 6.99
CA ILE A 29 -28.62 33.48 6.34
C ILE A 29 -27.45 32.59 6.83
N ALA A 30 -27.73 31.42 7.39
CA ALA A 30 -26.67 30.46 7.71
C ALA A 30 -26.26 29.72 6.43
N GLN A 31 -25.01 29.29 6.29
CA GLN A 31 -24.54 28.49 5.14
C GLN A 31 -25.44 27.26 4.90
N THR A 32 -26.00 26.70 5.96
CA THR A 32 -27.01 25.63 5.92
C THR A 32 -28.27 25.96 5.14
N GLU A 33 -28.65 27.25 5.01
CA GLU A 33 -29.77 27.68 4.15
C GLU A 33 -29.37 27.85 2.67
N LEU A 34 -28.10 28.11 2.33
CA LEU A 34 -27.62 28.15 0.94
C LEU A 34 -27.45 26.75 0.33
N LEU A 35 -27.14 25.78 1.17
CA LEU A 35 -27.04 24.37 0.82
C LEU A 35 -28.39 23.64 0.97
N SER A 36 -29.46 24.35 1.37
CA SER A 36 -30.80 23.78 1.44
C SER A 36 -31.47 23.84 0.06
N PRO A 37 -31.98 22.73 -0.49
CA PRO A 37 -32.63 22.73 -1.79
C PRO A 37 -33.96 23.50 -1.80
N VAL A 38 -34.33 24.01 -2.98
CA VAL A 38 -35.59 24.74 -3.23
C VAL A 38 -35.67 26.05 -2.42
N THR A 39 -34.53 26.64 -2.09
CA THR A 39 -34.42 27.92 -1.37
C THR A 39 -34.29 29.06 -2.38
N THR A 40 -35.14 30.09 -2.24
CA THR A 40 -35.01 31.31 -3.07
C THR A 40 -33.97 32.25 -2.48
N ILE A 41 -32.94 32.58 -3.27
CA ILE A 41 -31.90 33.56 -2.92
C ILE A 41 -32.07 34.84 -3.75
N ARG A 42 -31.69 35.99 -3.20
CA ARG A 42 -31.69 37.27 -3.91
C ARG A 42 -30.28 37.79 -4.16
N ILE A 43 -29.94 37.93 -5.43
CA ILE A 43 -28.61 38.31 -5.90
C ILE A 43 -28.63 39.78 -6.34
N PRO A 44 -27.73 40.64 -5.85
CA PRO A 44 -27.64 42.05 -6.25
C PRO A 44 -27.33 42.25 -7.74
N THR A 45 -27.94 43.27 -8.34
CA THR A 45 -27.63 43.70 -9.71
C THR A 45 -26.93 45.07 -9.74
N THR A 46 -26.26 45.38 -10.85
CA THR A 46 -25.58 46.67 -11.10
C THR A 46 -26.54 47.88 -11.05
N GLY A 47 -27.85 47.66 -11.24
CA GLY A 47 -28.90 48.68 -11.15
C GLY A 47 -29.42 48.98 -9.74
N GLY A 48 -28.87 48.32 -8.70
CA GLY A 48 -29.37 48.41 -7.32
C GLY A 48 -30.71 47.70 -7.10
N THR A 49 -31.07 46.79 -8.01
CA THR A 49 -32.18 45.83 -7.84
C THR A 49 -31.61 44.46 -7.44
N THR A 50 -32.46 43.45 -7.35
CA THR A 50 -32.05 42.06 -7.10
C THR A 50 -32.73 41.14 -8.10
N VAL A 51 -32.03 40.10 -8.54
CA VAL A 51 -32.62 38.95 -9.24
C VAL A 51 -32.84 37.79 -8.26
N GLU A 52 -33.86 36.98 -8.50
CA GLU A 52 -34.16 35.79 -7.70
C GLU A 52 -33.57 34.55 -8.38
N GLY A 53 -32.85 33.72 -7.63
CA GLY A 53 -32.40 32.38 -8.03
C GLY A 53 -32.95 31.33 -7.07
N THR A 54 -33.07 30.08 -7.51
CA THR A 54 -33.56 28.96 -6.70
C THR A 54 -32.47 27.90 -6.59
N THR A 55 -32.15 27.46 -5.38
CA THR A 55 -31.20 26.36 -5.19
C THR A 55 -31.79 25.03 -5.68
N VAL A 56 -31.00 24.22 -6.38
CA VAL A 56 -31.42 22.94 -6.97
C VAL A 56 -30.55 21.82 -6.41
N ASP A 57 -31.17 20.70 -6.11
CA ASP A 57 -30.55 19.43 -5.75
C ASP A 57 -30.82 18.47 -6.92
N VAL A 58 -29.75 18.14 -7.64
CA VAL A 58 -29.76 17.41 -8.91
C VAL A 58 -29.53 15.92 -8.69
N ASP A 59 -28.73 15.53 -7.69
CA ASP A 59 -28.45 14.13 -7.38
C ASP A 59 -29.39 13.52 -6.31
N ASN A 60 -30.24 14.36 -5.72
CA ASN A 60 -31.23 14.05 -4.69
C ASN A 60 -30.58 13.55 -3.38
N ASP A 61 -29.40 14.05 -3.03
CA ASP A 61 -28.71 13.77 -1.76
C ASP A 61 -29.20 14.66 -0.58
N SER A 62 -30.17 15.55 -0.84
CA SER A 62 -30.72 16.55 0.09
C SER A 62 -29.83 17.77 0.36
N VAL A 63 -28.78 17.96 -0.42
CA VAL A 63 -27.89 19.12 -0.47
C VAL A 63 -28.08 19.82 -1.82
N ALA A 64 -28.07 21.15 -1.84
CA ALA A 64 -28.15 21.87 -3.10
C ALA A 64 -26.81 21.81 -3.85
N ASP A 65 -26.86 21.51 -5.14
CA ASP A 65 -25.72 21.41 -6.06
C ASP A 65 -25.46 22.71 -6.84
N GLY A 66 -26.39 23.65 -6.81
CA GLY A 66 -26.27 24.89 -7.58
C GLY A 66 -27.49 25.79 -7.49
N VAL A 67 -27.48 26.85 -8.31
CA VAL A 67 -28.55 27.85 -8.40
C VAL A 67 -29.10 27.92 -9.82
N ASP A 68 -30.42 27.72 -9.92
CA ASP A 68 -31.24 27.97 -11.10
C ASP A 68 -31.69 29.44 -11.15
N LEU A 69 -31.25 30.15 -12.18
CA LEU A 69 -31.52 31.54 -12.48
C LEU A 69 -32.57 31.73 -13.58
N SER A 70 -32.86 30.70 -14.40
CA SER A 70 -33.83 30.77 -15.51
C SER A 70 -35.23 30.25 -15.15
N GLY A 71 -35.35 29.47 -14.08
CA GLY A 71 -36.56 28.87 -13.54
C GLY A 71 -36.94 27.53 -14.17
N ASP A 72 -36.00 26.80 -14.77
CA ASP A 72 -36.22 25.50 -15.44
C ASP A 72 -35.80 24.28 -14.61
N ALA A 73 -35.32 24.52 -13.37
CA ALA A 73 -34.77 23.53 -12.45
C ALA A 73 -33.44 22.88 -12.91
N VAL A 74 -32.68 23.55 -13.78
CA VAL A 74 -31.28 23.23 -14.07
C VAL A 74 -30.39 24.34 -13.49
N PRO A 75 -29.35 24.01 -12.71
CA PRO A 75 -28.46 25.05 -12.18
C PRO A 75 -27.53 25.59 -13.28
N GLU A 76 -27.59 26.89 -13.58
CA GLU A 76 -26.57 27.55 -14.40
C GLU A 76 -25.31 27.93 -13.60
N TRP A 77 -25.44 28.01 -12.28
CA TRP A 77 -24.34 28.22 -11.35
C TRP A 77 -24.16 26.96 -10.51
N ILE A 78 -23.08 26.22 -10.76
CA ILE A 78 -22.79 24.97 -10.08
C ILE A 78 -21.97 25.27 -8.83
N TYR A 79 -22.27 24.60 -7.72
CA TYR A 79 -21.53 24.77 -6.49
C TYR A 79 -20.23 23.97 -6.51
N ILE A 80 -19.15 24.62 -6.07
CA ILE A 80 -17.92 23.95 -5.67
C ILE A 80 -17.80 24.06 -4.14
N PRO A 81 -17.66 22.94 -3.41
CA PRO A 81 -17.44 22.97 -1.97
C PRO A 81 -16.15 23.75 -1.63
N SER A 82 -16.25 24.82 -0.84
CA SER A 82 -15.07 25.56 -0.35
C SER A 82 -14.62 25.01 1.00
N ASP A 83 -13.31 24.87 1.20
CA ASP A 83 -12.72 24.14 2.34
C ASP A 83 -12.80 24.82 3.72
N THR A 84 -12.87 26.15 3.88
CA THR A 84 -12.64 26.71 5.25
C THR A 84 -13.28 28.07 5.65
N SER A 85 -14.11 28.73 4.84
CA SER A 85 -14.49 30.15 5.10
C SER A 85 -15.99 30.51 5.18
N GLY A 86 -16.91 29.56 5.00
CA GLY A 86 -18.36 29.83 5.09
C GLY A 86 -18.98 30.49 3.86
N SER A 87 -18.27 30.48 2.72
CA SER A 87 -18.78 30.83 1.39
C SER A 87 -19.09 29.57 0.56
N VAL A 88 -19.68 29.73 -0.62
CA VAL A 88 -19.92 28.65 -1.60
C VAL A 88 -19.33 29.10 -2.93
N GLY A 89 -18.41 28.31 -3.50
CA GLY A 89 -17.83 28.58 -4.81
C GLY A 89 -18.87 28.38 -5.91
N ILE A 90 -18.81 29.21 -6.95
CA ILE A 90 -19.64 29.12 -8.14
C ILE A 90 -18.74 28.81 -9.33
N ASP A 91 -19.01 27.69 -9.96
CA ASP A 91 -18.51 27.29 -11.26
C ASP A 91 -19.57 27.58 -12.33
N GLN A 92 -19.23 28.42 -13.29
CA GLN A 92 -20.12 28.75 -14.40
C GLN A 92 -19.77 27.99 -15.69
N ASP A 93 -18.52 27.59 -15.89
CA ASP A 93 -18.07 26.99 -17.16
C ASP A 93 -17.85 25.47 -17.06
N GLY A 94 -18.05 24.88 -15.89
CA GLY A 94 -17.97 23.45 -15.61
C GLY A 94 -16.53 22.93 -15.57
N ASN A 95 -15.53 23.79 -15.39
CA ASN A 95 -14.12 23.42 -15.37
C ASN A 95 -13.65 22.89 -13.99
N GLY A 96 -14.50 22.95 -12.95
CA GLY A 96 -14.20 22.50 -11.59
C GLY A 96 -13.45 23.53 -10.73
N ILE A 97 -13.32 24.77 -11.19
CA ILE A 97 -12.71 25.91 -10.49
C ILE A 97 -13.80 26.95 -10.24
N ALA A 98 -13.80 27.57 -9.06
CA ALA A 98 -14.79 28.59 -8.74
C ALA A 98 -14.38 29.95 -9.30
N GLU A 99 -15.20 30.56 -10.17
CA GLU A 99 -15.00 31.93 -10.63
C GLU A 99 -15.44 32.96 -9.57
N PHE A 100 -16.49 32.63 -8.81
CA PHE A 100 -17.10 33.53 -7.84
C PHE A 100 -17.45 32.81 -6.54
N PHE A 101 -17.66 33.59 -5.49
CA PHE A 101 -18.06 33.07 -4.19
C PHE A 101 -19.35 33.74 -3.71
N LEU A 102 -20.34 32.91 -3.38
CA LEU A 102 -21.54 33.32 -2.68
C LEU A 102 -21.24 33.41 -1.18
N ILE A 103 -21.39 34.62 -0.63
CA ILE A 103 -21.25 34.90 0.80
C ILE A 103 -22.63 35.21 1.37
N ALA A 104 -22.95 34.56 2.48
CA ALA A 104 -24.23 34.74 3.16
C ALA A 104 -24.42 36.19 3.66
N GLY A 105 -25.58 36.78 3.37
CA GLY A 105 -25.94 38.16 3.74
C GLY A 105 -27.16 38.27 4.65
N SER A 106 -27.70 39.49 4.79
CA SER A 106 -28.97 39.71 5.52
C SER A 106 -30.15 39.10 4.75
N PRO A 107 -30.96 38.20 5.35
CA PRO A 107 -31.96 37.44 4.60
C PRO A 107 -32.97 38.33 3.85
N PRO A 108 -33.33 38.01 2.59
CA PRO A 108 -32.92 36.86 1.76
C PRO A 108 -31.78 37.18 0.77
N MET A 109 -30.87 38.11 1.10
CA MET A 109 -29.83 38.58 0.17
C MET A 109 -28.52 37.83 0.35
N VAL A 110 -27.90 37.47 -0.76
CA VAL A 110 -26.51 36.98 -0.85
C VAL A 110 -25.58 38.11 -1.34
N ARG A 111 -24.28 37.96 -1.10
CA ARG A 111 -23.24 38.81 -1.69
C ARG A 111 -22.40 37.94 -2.62
N LEU A 112 -22.00 38.48 -3.76
CA LEU A 112 -21.14 37.80 -4.72
C LEU A 112 -19.77 38.47 -4.69
N ASN A 113 -18.72 37.68 -4.46
CA ASN A 113 -17.34 38.14 -4.28
C ASN A 113 -16.37 37.39 -5.18
N THR A 114 -15.23 38.00 -5.49
CA THR A 114 -14.15 37.40 -6.31
C THR A 114 -13.25 36.43 -5.54
N VAL A 115 -13.34 36.40 -4.21
CA VAL A 115 -12.63 35.43 -3.35
C VAL A 115 -13.55 34.98 -2.22
N ALA A 116 -13.17 33.88 -1.56
CA ALA A 116 -13.99 33.18 -0.57
C ALA A 116 -14.31 33.96 0.72
N ASP A 117 -13.67 35.12 0.94
CA ASP A 117 -13.81 35.93 2.14
C ASP A 117 -14.28 37.38 1.86
N GLU A 118 -14.44 38.18 2.92
CA GLU A 118 -14.86 39.59 2.82
C GLU A 118 -13.77 40.52 2.24
N SER A 119 -12.55 40.03 1.96
CA SER A 119 -11.46 40.83 1.39
C SER A 119 -11.59 41.03 -0.11
N GLY A 120 -12.45 40.24 -0.77
CA GLY A 120 -12.75 40.33 -2.20
C GLY A 120 -13.52 41.57 -2.62
N GLU A 121 -13.40 41.89 -3.91
CA GLU A 121 -14.24 42.91 -4.53
C GLU A 121 -15.66 42.37 -4.71
N ASN A 122 -16.65 43.24 -4.49
CA ASN A 122 -18.05 42.86 -4.67
C ASN A 122 -18.39 42.95 -6.15
N VAL A 123 -18.90 41.85 -6.69
CA VAL A 123 -19.36 41.76 -8.07
C VAL A 123 -20.89 41.74 -8.11
N ALA A 124 -21.46 42.12 -9.25
CA ALA A 124 -22.92 42.22 -9.39
C ALA A 124 -23.40 41.58 -10.69
N VAL A 125 -24.58 40.96 -10.65
CA VAL A 125 -25.18 40.37 -11.85
C VAL A 125 -25.70 41.48 -12.76
N VAL A 126 -25.39 41.37 -14.04
CA VAL A 126 -25.94 42.20 -15.11
C VAL A 126 -27.21 41.55 -15.64
N VAL A 127 -28.28 42.35 -15.75
CA VAL A 127 -29.55 41.89 -16.32
C VAL A 127 -29.88 42.64 -17.61
N ASN A 128 -30.58 41.96 -18.53
CA ASN A 128 -31.07 42.58 -19.75
C ASN A 128 -32.34 43.43 -19.51
N ALA A 129 -32.91 44.00 -20.57
CA ALA A 129 -34.11 44.86 -20.51
C ALA A 129 -35.39 44.13 -20.04
N MET A 130 -35.36 42.82 -19.86
CA MET A 130 -36.43 41.97 -19.36
C MET A 130 -36.13 41.39 -17.97
N ASP A 131 -35.13 41.93 -17.26
CA ASP A 131 -34.67 41.49 -15.94
C ASP A 131 -34.09 40.06 -15.92
N THR A 132 -33.71 39.49 -17.07
CA THR A 132 -33.01 38.19 -17.15
C THR A 132 -31.51 38.39 -16.89
N PRO A 133 -30.88 37.60 -16.01
CA PRO A 133 -29.43 37.54 -15.87
C PRO A 133 -28.74 37.26 -17.20
N ILE A 134 -27.67 37.99 -17.50
CA ILE A 134 -26.88 37.82 -18.74
C ILE A 134 -25.37 37.71 -18.47
N GLY A 135 -24.92 37.94 -17.25
CA GLY A 135 -23.52 37.80 -16.86
C GLY A 135 -23.18 38.58 -15.60
N VAL A 136 -21.89 38.78 -15.34
CA VAL A 136 -21.36 39.43 -14.14
C VAL A 136 -20.53 40.68 -14.52
N ASP A 137 -20.71 41.76 -13.76
CA ASP A 137 -19.93 43.00 -13.82
C ASP A 137 -18.81 42.94 -12.76
N LEU A 138 -17.56 42.93 -13.22
CA LEU A 138 -16.37 42.77 -12.39
C LEU A 138 -15.76 44.12 -11.99
N ASP A 139 -15.89 45.14 -12.83
CA ASP A 139 -15.21 46.44 -12.64
C ASP A 139 -16.14 47.59 -12.18
N GLY A 140 -17.44 47.31 -12.09
CA GLY A 140 -18.47 48.20 -11.57
C GLY A 140 -18.90 49.29 -12.56
N ASP A 141 -18.62 49.15 -13.85
CA ASP A 141 -19.03 50.09 -14.90
C ASP A 141 -20.48 49.88 -15.39
N ALA A 142 -21.17 48.88 -14.85
CA ALA A 142 -22.52 48.43 -15.20
C ALA A 142 -22.64 47.77 -16.58
N VAL A 143 -21.55 47.21 -17.11
CA VAL A 143 -21.47 46.34 -18.29
C VAL A 143 -21.02 44.94 -17.85
N SER A 144 -21.43 43.91 -18.60
CA SER A 144 -20.98 42.54 -18.34
C SER A 144 -19.55 42.38 -18.84
N ASP A 145 -18.64 41.97 -17.95
CA ASP A 145 -17.27 41.60 -18.28
C ASP A 145 -17.16 40.09 -18.59
N ASP A 146 -18.02 39.31 -17.95
CA ASP A 146 -18.21 37.88 -18.17
C ASP A 146 -19.52 37.65 -18.93
N ASP A 147 -19.45 36.99 -20.09
CA ASP A 147 -20.60 36.64 -20.93
C ASP A 147 -21.00 35.16 -20.85
N THR A 148 -20.39 34.35 -19.97
CA THR A 148 -20.63 32.91 -19.80
C THR A 148 -22.10 32.60 -19.60
N LEU A 149 -22.79 33.36 -18.75
CA LEU A 149 -24.24 33.17 -18.53
C LEU A 149 -25.08 33.49 -19.77
N THR A 150 -24.64 34.40 -20.64
CA THR A 150 -25.28 34.61 -21.95
C THR A 150 -25.03 33.43 -22.87
N GLN A 151 -23.82 32.86 -22.85
CA GLN A 151 -23.48 31.68 -23.66
C GLN A 151 -24.37 30.50 -23.25
N ILE A 152 -24.45 30.17 -21.95
CA ILE A 152 -25.34 29.12 -21.40
C ILE A 152 -26.79 29.34 -21.81
N ASN A 153 -27.35 30.54 -21.57
CA ASN A 153 -28.75 30.83 -21.89
C ASN A 153 -29.11 30.77 -23.39
N THR A 154 -28.12 30.78 -24.28
CA THR A 154 -28.33 30.70 -25.73
C THR A 154 -27.87 29.40 -26.34
N ASP A 155 -27.33 28.51 -25.52
CA ASP A 155 -26.84 27.21 -25.94
C ASP A 155 -28.00 26.27 -26.28
N VAL A 156 -27.82 25.57 -27.39
CA VAL A 156 -28.76 24.60 -27.97
C VAL A 156 -28.04 23.35 -28.48
N ILE A 157 -26.72 23.30 -28.31
CA ILE A 157 -25.90 22.15 -28.66
C ILE A 157 -25.97 21.19 -27.47
N SER A 158 -25.90 19.90 -27.73
CA SER A 158 -25.99 18.89 -26.67
C SER A 158 -24.59 18.36 -26.37
N PRO A 159 -24.30 18.04 -25.10
CA PRO A 159 -22.99 17.56 -24.72
C PRO A 159 -22.73 16.16 -25.28
N MET A 160 -21.45 15.80 -25.34
CA MET A 160 -20.97 14.45 -25.63
C MET A 160 -20.41 13.83 -24.35
N VAL A 161 -20.70 12.55 -24.12
CA VAL A 161 -20.07 11.78 -23.04
C VAL A 161 -19.51 10.48 -23.61
N ILE A 162 -18.30 10.14 -23.18
CA ILE A 162 -17.58 8.92 -23.59
C ILE A 162 -17.02 8.18 -22.37
N ALA A 163 -16.82 6.87 -22.48
CA ALA A 163 -16.17 6.06 -21.46
C ALA A 163 -14.73 5.72 -21.85
N SER A 164 -13.83 5.68 -20.87
CA SER A 164 -12.43 5.30 -21.01
C SER A 164 -12.01 4.41 -19.82
N PRO A 165 -11.58 3.15 -20.04
CA PRO A 165 -11.57 2.45 -21.32
C PRO A 165 -12.99 2.19 -21.84
N SER A 166 -13.13 1.98 -23.15
CA SER A 166 -14.40 1.51 -23.74
C SER A 166 -14.74 0.10 -23.25
N GLY A 167 -16.01 -0.30 -23.36
CA GLY A 167 -16.43 -1.65 -22.99
C GLY A 167 -15.66 -2.74 -23.74
N GLY A 168 -15.42 -3.85 -23.06
CA GLY A 168 -14.54 -4.93 -23.52
C GLY A 168 -14.46 -6.07 -22.51
N MET A 169 -13.57 -7.01 -22.78
CA MET A 169 -13.21 -8.05 -21.82
C MET A 169 -11.95 -7.64 -21.07
N PHE A 170 -11.90 -7.95 -19.78
CA PHE A 170 -10.83 -7.57 -18.88
C PHE A 170 -10.48 -8.73 -17.95
N ASP A 171 -9.20 -8.91 -17.70
CA ASP A 171 -8.61 -9.93 -16.82
C ASP A 171 -8.19 -9.38 -15.44
N ALA A 172 -8.55 -8.13 -15.17
CA ALA A 172 -8.29 -7.39 -13.95
C ALA A 172 -9.45 -6.44 -13.64
N PRO A 173 -9.61 -5.98 -12.38
CA PRO A 173 -10.60 -4.98 -12.03
C PRO A 173 -10.48 -3.73 -12.90
N VAL A 174 -11.63 -3.17 -13.31
CA VAL A 174 -11.67 -2.04 -14.27
C VAL A 174 -12.20 -0.77 -13.61
N ASN A 175 -11.43 0.30 -13.74
CA ASN A 175 -11.86 1.67 -13.44
C ASN A 175 -12.35 2.35 -14.73
N VAL A 176 -13.61 2.80 -14.75
CA VAL A 176 -14.20 3.44 -15.93
C VAL A 176 -14.35 4.94 -15.71
N LEU A 177 -13.60 5.73 -16.46
CA LEU A 177 -13.71 7.19 -16.51
C LEU A 177 -14.75 7.61 -17.56
N LEU A 178 -15.80 8.30 -17.15
CA LEU A 178 -16.75 8.94 -18.05
C LEU A 178 -16.34 10.40 -18.22
N VAL A 179 -16.15 10.86 -19.47
CA VAL A 179 -15.73 12.23 -19.78
C VAL A 179 -16.80 12.93 -20.60
N CYS A 180 -17.31 14.04 -20.08
CA CYS A 180 -18.20 14.98 -20.75
C CYS A 180 -17.39 16.05 -21.51
N SER A 181 -17.85 16.40 -22.71
CA SER A 181 -17.35 17.53 -23.48
C SER A 181 -18.52 18.26 -24.14
N ASP A 182 -18.47 19.59 -24.08
CA ASP A 182 -19.47 20.51 -24.62
C ASP A 182 -18.80 21.77 -25.20
N ASP A 183 -19.49 22.59 -25.99
CA ASP A 183 -18.96 23.86 -26.50
C ASP A 183 -19.13 25.05 -25.56
N VAL A 184 -19.99 24.95 -24.55
CA VAL A 184 -20.15 25.96 -23.49
C VAL A 184 -19.73 25.39 -22.14
N ALA A 185 -20.44 24.41 -21.59
CA ALA A 185 -20.16 23.90 -20.24
C ALA A 185 -20.83 22.54 -19.96
N CYS A 186 -20.07 21.62 -19.36
CA CYS A 186 -20.63 20.36 -18.85
C CYS A 186 -21.28 20.56 -17.48
N GLY A 187 -22.55 20.17 -17.35
CA GLY A 187 -23.31 20.38 -16.11
C GLY A 187 -23.31 19.16 -15.19
N ALA A 188 -23.70 17.99 -15.70
CA ALA A 188 -23.80 16.76 -14.91
C ALA A 188 -23.68 15.49 -15.76
N ILE A 189 -23.24 14.39 -15.15
CA ILE A 189 -23.19 13.05 -15.73
C ILE A 189 -24.06 12.10 -14.90
N SER A 190 -24.79 11.19 -15.56
CA SER A 190 -25.57 10.13 -14.91
C SER A 190 -25.24 8.77 -15.51
N TYR A 191 -25.14 7.73 -14.66
CA TYR A 191 -24.85 6.36 -15.11
C TYR A 191 -25.55 5.26 -14.29
N THR A 192 -25.62 4.06 -14.86
CA THR A 192 -26.14 2.83 -14.24
C THR A 192 -25.26 1.63 -14.60
N LEU A 193 -25.13 0.64 -13.70
CA LEU A 193 -24.31 -0.57 -13.93
C LEU A 193 -25.12 -1.81 -14.35
N ASP A 194 -26.44 -1.76 -14.21
CA ASP A 194 -27.36 -2.89 -14.43
C ASP A 194 -28.02 -2.89 -15.83
N GLY A 195 -27.61 -1.95 -16.70
CA GLY A 195 -28.16 -1.76 -18.03
C GLY A 195 -29.53 -1.08 -18.08
N SER A 196 -30.05 -0.53 -16.98
CA SER A 196 -31.20 0.38 -17.00
C SER A 196 -30.84 1.72 -17.66
N ASP A 197 -31.82 2.48 -18.15
CA ASP A 197 -31.54 3.76 -18.83
C ASP A 197 -31.32 4.87 -17.78
N PRO A 198 -30.14 5.50 -17.67
CA PRO A 198 -29.92 6.54 -16.67
C PRO A 198 -30.82 7.75 -16.88
N ASP A 199 -31.11 8.48 -15.81
CA ASP A 199 -31.76 9.79 -15.85
C ASP A 199 -31.35 10.69 -14.67
N PHE A 200 -31.66 11.99 -14.78
CA PHE A 200 -31.49 12.97 -13.70
C PHE A 200 -32.74 13.12 -12.83
N ALA A 201 -33.61 12.11 -12.80
CA ALA A 201 -34.82 12.06 -11.99
C ALA A 201 -34.76 10.92 -10.94
N GLY A 202 -33.59 10.30 -10.78
CA GLY A 202 -33.29 9.31 -9.74
C GLY A 202 -33.07 7.88 -10.24
N ASN A 203 -32.98 7.64 -11.55
CA ASN A 203 -32.55 6.33 -12.07
C ASN A 203 -31.05 6.34 -12.42
N GLY A 204 -30.23 5.84 -11.50
CA GLY A 204 -28.77 5.79 -11.64
C GLY A 204 -28.05 6.68 -10.63
N THR A 205 -26.73 6.70 -10.71
CA THR A 205 -25.87 7.61 -9.96
C THR A 205 -25.70 8.89 -10.77
N VAL A 206 -25.81 10.05 -10.13
CA VAL A 206 -25.69 11.38 -10.75
C VAL A 206 -24.52 12.11 -10.08
N THR A 207 -23.73 12.82 -10.87
CA THR A 207 -22.64 13.68 -10.38
C THR A 207 -22.70 15.01 -11.11
N VAL A 208 -22.53 16.10 -10.36
CA VAL A 208 -22.71 17.49 -10.81
C VAL A 208 -21.39 18.24 -10.77
N GLY A 209 -21.14 19.15 -11.72
CA GLY A 209 -19.98 20.03 -11.70
C GLY A 209 -18.65 19.37 -12.02
N SER A 210 -18.68 18.17 -12.60
CA SER A 210 -17.47 17.47 -13.04
C SER A 210 -17.57 17.14 -14.52
N SER A 211 -16.59 17.60 -15.30
CA SER A 211 -16.43 17.24 -16.71
C SER A 211 -15.92 15.80 -16.90
N SER A 212 -15.51 15.13 -15.82
CA SER A 212 -15.25 13.70 -15.82
C SER A 212 -15.61 13.06 -14.48
N ILE A 213 -16.02 11.79 -14.50
CA ILE A 213 -16.32 11.01 -13.30
C ILE A 213 -15.75 9.61 -13.41
N THR A 214 -15.18 9.10 -12.33
CA THR A 214 -14.81 7.69 -12.22
C THR A 214 -16.02 6.94 -11.70
N VAL A 215 -16.57 6.04 -12.52
CA VAL A 215 -17.55 5.04 -12.07
C VAL A 215 -16.83 4.15 -11.07
N VAL A 216 -17.28 4.17 -9.80
CA VAL A 216 -16.67 3.55 -8.60
C VAL A 216 -15.72 2.36 -8.90
N GLY A 217 -14.50 2.47 -8.38
CA GLY A 217 -13.34 1.70 -8.80
C GLY A 217 -13.22 0.30 -8.20
N ASP A 218 -13.86 -0.64 -8.89
CA ASP A 218 -13.43 -2.03 -9.07
C ASP A 218 -14.68 -2.75 -9.61
N LEU A 219 -14.93 -2.67 -10.92
CA LEU A 219 -15.74 -3.71 -11.54
C LEU A 219 -14.98 -5.03 -11.31
N ALA A 220 -15.33 -5.74 -10.24
CA ALA A 220 -14.79 -7.05 -9.90
C ALA A 220 -15.19 -8.08 -10.95
N SER A 221 -14.88 -9.37 -10.75
CA SER A 221 -15.36 -10.40 -11.69
C SER A 221 -16.88 -10.32 -11.90
N GLY A 222 -17.30 -10.29 -13.17
CA GLY A 222 -18.68 -10.23 -13.59
C GLY A 222 -18.95 -9.44 -14.89
N LEU A 223 -20.20 -9.53 -15.34
CA LEU A 223 -20.69 -8.85 -16.54
C LEU A 223 -21.50 -7.61 -16.16
N PHE A 224 -20.96 -6.43 -16.49
CA PHE A 224 -21.59 -5.13 -16.21
C PHE A 224 -22.07 -4.47 -17.50
N THR A 225 -23.29 -3.91 -17.47
CA THR A 225 -23.80 -3.08 -18.56
C THR A 225 -23.86 -1.65 -18.09
N VAL A 226 -22.81 -0.88 -18.43
CA VAL A 226 -22.67 0.51 -18.04
C VAL A 226 -23.40 1.37 -19.07
N LYS A 227 -24.49 2.01 -18.66
CA LYS A 227 -25.16 3.04 -19.47
C LYS A 227 -24.92 4.39 -18.83
N PHE A 228 -24.74 5.42 -19.66
CA PHE A 228 -24.43 6.76 -19.19
C PHE A 228 -24.93 7.84 -20.16
N LEU A 229 -25.21 9.03 -19.62
CA LEU A 229 -25.60 10.22 -20.37
C LEU A 229 -25.14 11.49 -19.63
N ALA A 230 -24.97 12.60 -20.34
CA ALA A 230 -24.60 13.90 -19.78
C ALA A 230 -25.67 14.96 -20.05
N ARG A 231 -25.68 16.01 -19.22
CA ARG A 231 -26.45 17.24 -19.37
C ARG A 231 -25.50 18.43 -19.26
N ASP A 232 -25.64 19.40 -20.17
CA ASP A 232 -24.89 20.66 -20.10
C ASP A 232 -25.52 21.63 -19.08
N SER A 233 -24.89 22.77 -18.84
CA SER A 233 -25.41 23.81 -17.94
C SER A 233 -26.65 24.53 -18.48
N ALA A 234 -26.98 24.37 -19.77
CA ALA A 234 -28.19 24.90 -20.41
C ALA A 234 -29.38 23.92 -20.40
N GLY A 235 -29.17 22.70 -19.88
CA GLY A 235 -30.17 21.65 -19.78
C GLY A 235 -30.31 20.74 -21.02
N ASN A 236 -29.47 20.86 -22.06
CA ASN A 236 -29.51 19.93 -23.19
C ASN A 236 -28.89 18.57 -22.80
N LEU A 237 -29.49 17.48 -23.30
CA LEU A 237 -29.10 16.11 -22.96
C LEU A 237 -28.32 15.46 -24.10
N SER A 238 -27.25 14.74 -23.76
CA SER A 238 -26.61 13.80 -24.67
C SER A 238 -27.55 12.64 -25.02
N GLY A 239 -27.19 11.87 -26.05
CA GLY A 239 -27.75 10.52 -26.20
C GLY A 239 -27.24 9.59 -25.09
N ILE A 240 -28.06 8.61 -24.69
CA ILE A 240 -27.63 7.53 -23.79
C ILE A 240 -26.63 6.64 -24.54
N GLN A 241 -25.43 6.51 -23.97
CA GLN A 241 -24.43 5.53 -24.40
C GLN A 241 -24.56 4.25 -23.57
N SER A 242 -24.06 3.15 -24.12
CA SER A 242 -24.12 1.83 -23.48
C SER A 242 -22.86 1.05 -23.83
N GLU A 243 -22.13 0.67 -22.80
CA GLU A 243 -20.93 -0.15 -22.88
C GLU A 243 -21.11 -1.41 -22.03
N ILE A 244 -20.44 -2.49 -22.41
CA ILE A 244 -20.46 -3.76 -21.68
C ILE A 244 -19.03 -4.04 -21.23
N TYR A 245 -18.86 -4.29 -19.93
CA TYR A 245 -17.58 -4.66 -19.32
C TYR A 245 -17.73 -6.10 -18.82
N ASP A 246 -16.94 -6.99 -19.39
CA ASP A 246 -16.89 -8.41 -19.04
C ASP A 246 -15.57 -8.63 -18.31
N VAL A 247 -15.60 -8.64 -16.98
CA VAL A 247 -14.40 -8.80 -16.15
C VAL A 247 -14.36 -10.25 -15.71
N ASN A 248 -13.31 -10.99 -16.07
CA ASN A 248 -13.06 -12.34 -15.58
C ASN A 248 -11.73 -12.31 -14.82
N LEU A 249 -11.74 -12.69 -13.55
CA LEU A 249 -10.53 -12.74 -12.73
C LEU A 249 -10.02 -14.18 -12.65
N ALA A 250 -8.70 -14.35 -12.48
CA ALA A 250 -8.17 -15.69 -12.26
C ALA A 250 -8.79 -16.35 -11.02
N PRO A 251 -9.09 -17.66 -11.07
CA PRO A 251 -9.64 -18.38 -9.94
C PRO A 251 -8.62 -18.46 -8.80
N VAL A 252 -9.07 -18.76 -7.58
CA VAL A 252 -8.20 -18.98 -6.41
C VAL A 252 -8.13 -20.47 -6.09
N ALA A 253 -6.92 -21.03 -6.03
CA ALA A 253 -6.70 -22.42 -5.61
C ALA A 253 -6.94 -22.61 -4.11
N VAL A 254 -7.56 -23.72 -3.72
CA VAL A 254 -7.91 -24.04 -2.33
C VAL A 254 -7.70 -25.52 -2.06
N ALA A 255 -7.02 -25.85 -0.96
CA ALA A 255 -6.82 -27.21 -0.45
C ALA A 255 -6.51 -27.18 1.06
N ASP A 256 -6.53 -28.35 1.70
CA ASP A 256 -5.88 -28.52 3.00
C ASP A 256 -4.36 -28.40 2.79
N LEU A 257 -3.71 -27.45 3.48
CA LEU A 257 -2.30 -27.15 3.29
C LEU A 257 -1.37 -28.26 3.80
N GLU A 258 -1.87 -29.11 4.69
CA GLU A 258 -1.16 -30.23 5.27
C GLU A 258 -2.04 -31.47 5.33
N VAL A 259 -1.52 -32.61 4.84
CA VAL A 259 -2.24 -33.89 4.81
C VAL A 259 -1.34 -35.03 5.30
N SER A 260 -1.79 -35.77 6.32
CA SER A 260 -1.09 -36.94 6.84
C SER A 260 -1.40 -38.22 6.04
N VAL A 261 -0.37 -39.03 5.79
CA VAL A 261 -0.44 -40.31 5.07
C VAL A 261 0.41 -41.36 5.76
N VAL A 262 -0.18 -42.51 6.07
CA VAL A 262 0.53 -43.63 6.71
C VAL A 262 1.66 -44.17 5.83
N GLN A 263 2.80 -44.45 6.45
CA GLN A 263 3.96 -45.03 5.78
C GLN A 263 3.61 -46.27 4.95
N ASN A 264 4.15 -46.34 3.73
CA ASN A 264 3.91 -47.43 2.76
C ASN A 264 2.43 -47.65 2.37
N SER A 265 1.54 -46.71 2.68
CA SER A 265 0.12 -46.76 2.34
C SER A 265 -0.28 -45.54 1.52
N SER A 266 -1.30 -45.69 0.67
CA SER A 266 -1.78 -44.58 -0.14
C SER A 266 -2.79 -43.71 0.63
N GLY A 267 -2.68 -42.38 0.50
CA GLY A 267 -3.62 -41.38 1.04
C GLY A 267 -4.35 -40.62 -0.07
N VAL A 268 -5.43 -39.93 0.29
CA VAL A 268 -6.22 -39.10 -0.66
C VAL A 268 -6.09 -37.63 -0.28
N ILE A 269 -5.80 -36.79 -1.26
CA ILE A 269 -5.69 -35.33 -1.16
C ILE A 269 -6.79 -34.72 -2.03
N GLU A 270 -7.59 -33.82 -1.48
CA GLU A 270 -8.64 -33.10 -2.22
C GLU A 270 -8.14 -31.72 -2.65
N LEU A 271 -8.16 -31.45 -3.95
CA LEU A 271 -7.73 -30.18 -4.55
C LEU A 271 -8.93 -29.47 -5.17
N THR A 272 -9.12 -28.18 -4.90
CA THR A 272 -10.25 -27.42 -5.46
C THR A 272 -9.87 -25.97 -5.74
N GLY A 273 -10.81 -25.16 -6.21
CA GLY A 273 -10.69 -23.72 -6.29
C GLY A 273 -12.04 -23.01 -6.16
N VAL A 274 -11.99 -21.69 -6.09
CA VAL A 274 -13.15 -20.80 -6.11
C VAL A 274 -12.96 -19.74 -7.19
N ASP A 275 -14.08 -19.31 -7.77
CA ASP A 275 -14.10 -18.33 -8.84
C ASP A 275 -15.41 -17.54 -8.77
N GLY A 276 -15.40 -16.25 -9.10
CA GLY A 276 -16.55 -15.36 -8.90
C GLY A 276 -17.67 -15.58 -9.91
N GLU A 277 -17.30 -16.08 -11.08
CA GLU A 277 -18.08 -16.20 -12.31
C GLU A 277 -18.39 -17.65 -12.65
N ASP A 278 -17.44 -18.56 -12.41
CA ASP A 278 -17.58 -19.98 -12.73
C ASP A 278 -18.02 -20.83 -11.53
N LEU A 279 -18.78 -21.87 -11.82
CA LEU A 279 -19.06 -22.88 -10.80
C LEU A 279 -17.81 -23.71 -10.54
N VAL A 280 -17.56 -24.09 -9.28
CA VAL A 280 -16.43 -24.97 -8.90
C VAL A 280 -16.29 -26.20 -9.81
N ALA A 281 -17.42 -26.81 -10.24
CA ALA A 281 -17.42 -27.99 -11.10
C ALA A 281 -16.95 -27.76 -12.55
N GLU A 282 -16.83 -26.50 -12.95
CA GLU A 282 -16.38 -26.06 -14.27
C GLU A 282 -14.87 -25.72 -14.27
N LEU A 283 -14.28 -25.56 -13.07
CA LEU A 283 -12.85 -25.36 -12.88
C LEU A 283 -12.05 -26.65 -13.12
N THR A 284 -10.81 -26.52 -13.54
CA THR A 284 -9.86 -27.62 -13.78
C THR A 284 -8.63 -27.48 -12.90
N VAL A 285 -8.34 -28.48 -12.07
CA VAL A 285 -7.11 -28.58 -11.28
C VAL A 285 -5.96 -29.12 -12.14
N ASN A 286 -4.77 -28.53 -11.99
CA ASN A 286 -3.54 -28.98 -12.65
C ASN A 286 -2.38 -29.04 -11.63
N VAL A 287 -1.85 -30.22 -11.37
CA VAL A 287 -0.68 -30.41 -10.49
C VAL A 287 0.59 -30.10 -11.30
N GLY A 288 1.30 -29.04 -10.90
CA GLY A 288 2.51 -28.55 -11.54
C GLY A 288 3.77 -29.26 -11.04
N MET A 289 4.07 -29.14 -9.75
CA MET A 289 5.18 -29.86 -9.11
C MET A 289 4.65 -31.15 -8.48
N LEU A 290 5.22 -32.28 -8.90
CA LEU A 290 4.90 -33.58 -8.34
C LEU A 290 5.72 -33.83 -7.06
N PRO A 291 5.21 -34.65 -6.14
CA PRO A 291 5.97 -35.14 -5.00
C PRO A 291 7.27 -35.81 -5.41
N VAL A 292 8.32 -35.56 -4.63
CA VAL A 292 9.68 -36.08 -4.91
C VAL A 292 9.83 -37.50 -4.40
N ASN A 293 9.18 -37.83 -3.29
CA ASN A 293 9.32 -39.10 -2.57
C ASN A 293 8.02 -39.92 -2.58
N GLY A 294 7.24 -39.79 -3.65
CA GLY A 294 6.04 -40.58 -3.87
C GLY A 294 5.47 -40.39 -5.28
N SER A 295 4.26 -40.87 -5.49
CA SER A 295 3.58 -40.81 -6.78
C SER A 295 2.09 -40.53 -6.62
N LEU A 296 1.54 -39.80 -7.59
CA LEU A 296 0.12 -39.49 -7.70
C LEU A 296 -0.53 -40.34 -8.79
N ASP A 297 -1.79 -40.73 -8.61
CA ASP A 297 -2.56 -41.49 -9.61
C ASP A 297 -3.11 -40.61 -10.74
N VAL A 298 -3.48 -39.37 -10.44
CA VAL A 298 -3.97 -38.35 -11.37
C VAL A 298 -3.36 -36.98 -11.04
N ASN A 299 -3.02 -36.21 -12.08
CA ASN A 299 -2.38 -34.89 -11.93
C ASN A 299 -3.20 -33.75 -12.56
N THR A 300 -4.39 -34.06 -13.08
CA THR A 300 -5.28 -33.08 -13.71
C THR A 300 -6.71 -33.62 -13.75
N GLY A 301 -7.69 -32.73 -13.62
CA GLY A 301 -9.11 -33.09 -13.68
C GLY A 301 -10.03 -31.95 -13.21
N PRO A 302 -11.35 -32.12 -13.32
CA PRO A 302 -12.31 -31.12 -12.86
C PRO A 302 -12.25 -30.98 -11.33
N ALA A 303 -12.47 -29.76 -10.81
CA ALA A 303 -12.58 -29.51 -9.38
C ALA A 303 -13.97 -29.93 -8.82
N PRO A 304 -14.05 -30.36 -7.55
CA PRO A 304 -12.92 -30.80 -6.73
C PRO A 304 -12.29 -32.10 -7.29
N LEU A 305 -10.96 -32.15 -7.27
CA LEU A 305 -10.16 -33.28 -7.73
C LEU A 305 -9.59 -34.06 -6.54
N SER A 306 -10.02 -35.30 -6.38
CA SER A 306 -9.43 -36.25 -5.42
C SER A 306 -8.22 -36.94 -6.04
N VAL A 307 -7.04 -36.73 -5.46
CA VAL A 307 -5.76 -37.32 -5.90
C VAL A 307 -5.30 -38.36 -4.88
N THR A 308 -4.91 -39.55 -5.35
CA THR A 308 -4.30 -40.59 -4.49
C THR A 308 -2.78 -40.46 -4.49
N TYR A 309 -2.20 -40.06 -3.36
CA TYR A 309 -0.76 -40.08 -3.14
C TYR A 309 -0.30 -41.44 -2.60
N THR A 310 0.79 -41.97 -3.14
CA THR A 310 1.45 -43.20 -2.66
C THR A 310 2.93 -42.89 -2.39
N PRO A 311 3.39 -42.93 -1.12
CA PRO A 311 4.78 -42.71 -0.76
C PRO A 311 5.70 -43.78 -1.35
N ASP A 312 6.97 -43.44 -1.54
CA ASP A 312 8.03 -44.40 -1.82
C ASP A 312 8.22 -45.40 -0.66
N MET A 313 8.68 -46.61 -0.98
CA MET A 313 8.86 -47.66 0.05
C MET A 313 9.81 -47.21 1.16
N ASN A 314 9.31 -47.22 2.40
CA ASN A 314 9.97 -46.80 3.64
C ASN A 314 10.37 -45.31 3.69
N TYR A 315 9.77 -44.47 2.85
CA TYR A 315 9.84 -43.03 3.04
C TYR A 315 8.94 -42.64 4.21
N ASN A 316 9.44 -41.78 5.09
CA ASN A 316 8.86 -41.51 6.41
C ASN A 316 9.03 -40.04 6.86
N ASP A 317 9.34 -39.15 5.92
CA ASP A 317 9.58 -37.71 6.15
C ASP A 317 8.55 -36.91 5.32
N LYS A 318 8.60 -35.58 5.33
CA LYS A 318 7.63 -34.69 4.66
C LYS A 318 7.86 -34.59 3.15
N ASP A 319 6.81 -34.75 2.35
CA ASP A 319 6.80 -34.53 0.90
C ASP A 319 5.90 -33.32 0.53
N SER A 320 5.83 -32.92 -0.74
CA SER A 320 4.94 -31.83 -1.14
C SER A 320 4.50 -31.91 -2.60
N LEU A 321 3.39 -31.25 -2.94
CA LEU A 321 2.98 -30.99 -4.32
C LEU A 321 2.58 -29.54 -4.49
N THR A 322 2.55 -29.07 -5.74
CA THR A 322 2.04 -27.75 -6.09
C THR A 322 1.00 -27.86 -7.20
N PHE A 323 -0.12 -27.16 -7.08
CA PHE A 323 -1.18 -27.18 -8.09
C PHE A 323 -1.73 -25.78 -8.37
N THR A 324 -2.34 -25.63 -9.55
CA THR A 324 -3.12 -24.47 -9.95
C THR A 324 -4.54 -24.89 -10.33
N VAL A 325 -5.44 -23.91 -10.39
CA VAL A 325 -6.81 -24.08 -10.88
C VAL A 325 -6.99 -23.22 -12.11
N THR A 326 -7.70 -23.74 -13.12
CA THR A 326 -8.01 -23.03 -14.36
C THR A 326 -9.51 -22.92 -14.52
N ASP A 327 -10.00 -21.74 -14.85
CA ASP A 327 -11.43 -21.46 -15.09
C ASP A 327 -11.88 -21.89 -16.51
N THR A 328 -13.09 -21.52 -16.92
CA THR A 328 -13.62 -21.88 -18.25
C THR A 328 -13.08 -21.01 -19.39
N ASP A 329 -12.59 -19.82 -19.08
CA ASP A 329 -12.03 -18.87 -20.06
C ASP A 329 -10.51 -19.02 -20.24
N GLY A 330 -9.85 -19.80 -19.38
CA GLY A 330 -8.44 -20.17 -19.44
C GLY A 330 -7.53 -19.43 -18.47
N ASN A 331 -8.07 -18.62 -17.55
CA ASN A 331 -7.29 -17.97 -16.50
C ASN A 331 -6.85 -18.98 -15.44
N VAL A 332 -5.65 -18.78 -14.92
CA VAL A 332 -4.98 -19.74 -14.03
C VAL A 332 -4.68 -19.07 -12.70
N SER A 333 -5.03 -19.73 -11.60
CA SER A 333 -4.72 -19.29 -10.24
C SER A 333 -3.22 -19.19 -10.00
N ASP A 334 -2.86 -18.45 -8.96
CA ASP A 334 -1.55 -18.62 -8.33
C ASP A 334 -1.36 -20.09 -7.87
N PRO A 335 -0.11 -20.59 -7.90
CA PRO A 335 0.20 -21.94 -7.46
C PRO A 335 0.05 -22.09 -5.94
N LEU A 336 -0.70 -23.11 -5.51
CA LEU A 336 -0.83 -23.48 -4.10
C LEU A 336 0.00 -24.72 -3.78
N VAL A 337 0.75 -24.68 -2.66
CA VAL A 337 1.58 -25.79 -2.17
C VAL A 337 0.80 -26.57 -1.10
N VAL A 338 0.85 -27.90 -1.19
CA VAL A 338 0.33 -28.83 -0.19
C VAL A 338 1.48 -29.65 0.36
N THR A 339 1.67 -29.61 1.68
CA THR A 339 2.62 -30.45 2.42
C THR A 339 1.98 -31.79 2.73
N ILE A 340 2.72 -32.87 2.53
CA ILE A 340 2.29 -34.23 2.82
C ILE A 340 3.16 -34.76 3.96
N LEU A 341 2.56 -35.02 5.11
CA LEU A 341 3.23 -35.62 6.25
C LEU A 341 3.14 -37.14 6.16
N ILE A 342 4.29 -37.84 6.28
CA ILE A 342 4.25 -39.28 6.51
C ILE A 342 4.18 -39.52 8.01
N ASP A 343 3.00 -39.93 8.44
CA ASP A 343 2.54 -39.92 9.82
C ASP A 343 1.59 -41.12 9.98
N SER A 344 2.02 -42.11 10.77
CA SER A 344 1.45 -43.45 10.81
C SER A 344 0.31 -43.62 11.82
N ASP A 345 0.21 -42.77 12.82
CA ASP A 345 -0.83 -42.77 13.86
C ASP A 345 -1.69 -41.50 13.88
N PHE A 346 -1.37 -40.52 13.01
CA PHE A 346 -2.13 -39.32 12.72
C PHE A 346 -2.14 -38.27 13.83
N ASP A 347 -1.00 -38.13 14.50
CA ASP A 347 -0.81 -37.18 15.60
C ASP A 347 -0.17 -35.85 15.15
N ARG A 348 0.18 -35.73 13.86
CA ARG A 348 0.85 -34.61 13.17
C ARG A 348 2.35 -34.50 13.40
N LEU A 349 2.99 -35.47 14.03
CA LEU A 349 4.44 -35.65 13.99
C LEU A 349 4.79 -36.59 12.83
N SER A 350 5.89 -36.34 12.13
CA SER A 350 6.28 -37.27 11.07
C SER A 350 6.98 -38.50 11.68
N ASP A 351 6.81 -39.67 11.08
CA ASP A 351 7.52 -40.90 11.44
C ASP A 351 9.06 -40.71 11.54
N ALA A 352 9.63 -39.74 10.81
CA ALA A 352 11.04 -39.38 10.87
C ALA A 352 11.37 -38.49 12.07
N ASP A 353 10.49 -37.55 12.42
CA ASP A 353 10.63 -36.67 13.58
C ASP A 353 10.45 -37.46 14.88
N GLU A 354 9.55 -38.45 14.93
CA GLU A 354 9.39 -39.33 16.10
C GLU A 354 10.65 -40.11 16.41
N VAL A 355 11.42 -40.51 15.39
CA VAL A 355 12.75 -41.13 15.59
C VAL A 355 13.76 -40.15 16.22
N ILE A 356 13.60 -38.85 15.96
CA ILE A 356 14.45 -37.79 16.51
C ILE A 356 14.10 -37.53 17.98
N TYR A 357 12.81 -37.42 18.31
CA TYR A 357 12.32 -37.17 19.67
C TYR A 357 12.29 -38.43 20.55
N GLY A 358 12.27 -39.61 19.95
CA GLY A 358 12.33 -40.89 20.64
C GLY A 358 10.98 -41.54 20.92
N SER A 359 9.88 -40.93 20.45
CA SER A 359 8.52 -41.47 20.44
C SER A 359 8.34 -42.66 19.49
N ASP A 360 7.23 -43.39 19.61
CA ASP A 360 6.88 -44.55 18.80
C ASP A 360 5.91 -44.18 17.66
N ALA A 361 6.41 -44.22 16.42
CA ALA A 361 5.71 -43.97 15.16
C ALA A 361 4.52 -44.86 14.79
N GLY A 362 3.83 -45.43 15.77
CA GLY A 362 2.53 -46.05 15.59
C GLY A 362 1.67 -45.96 16.85
N ASP A 363 2.03 -45.08 17.78
CA ASP A 363 1.31 -44.77 19.00
C ASP A 363 1.30 -43.24 19.19
N SER A 364 0.15 -42.62 18.91
CA SER A 364 0.00 -41.16 18.88
C SER A 364 0.19 -40.43 20.21
N ASP A 365 0.51 -41.17 21.28
CA ASP A 365 0.63 -40.74 22.69
C ASP A 365 1.53 -41.80 23.36
N SER A 366 2.83 -41.63 23.16
CA SER A 366 3.88 -42.61 23.40
C SER A 366 4.05 -42.97 24.88
N ASP A 367 3.80 -42.04 25.78
CA ASP A 367 3.93 -42.24 27.22
C ASP A 367 2.58 -42.39 27.96
N ASN A 368 1.47 -42.14 27.27
CA ASN A 368 0.09 -42.35 27.70
C ASN A 368 -0.36 -41.41 28.82
N ASP A 369 0.09 -40.16 28.79
CA ASP A 369 -0.33 -39.12 29.72
C ASP A 369 -1.60 -38.38 29.27
N GLY A 370 -1.90 -38.44 27.97
CA GLY A 370 -3.10 -37.91 27.34
C GLY A 370 -2.84 -36.82 26.28
N ILE A 371 -1.63 -36.28 26.16
CA ILE A 371 -1.22 -35.36 25.09
C ILE A 371 -0.70 -36.21 23.91
N LEU A 372 -0.82 -35.68 22.69
CA LEU A 372 -0.29 -36.37 21.51
C LEU A 372 1.18 -35.99 21.30
N ASP A 373 2.03 -36.91 20.86
CA ASP A 373 3.47 -36.65 20.70
C ASP A 373 3.75 -35.42 19.80
N GLY A 374 2.99 -35.28 18.71
CA GLY A 374 3.04 -34.11 17.84
C GLY A 374 2.65 -32.80 18.50
N VAL A 375 1.74 -32.83 19.48
CA VAL A 375 1.33 -31.67 20.28
C VAL A 375 2.41 -31.35 21.33
N GLU A 376 2.94 -32.36 22.01
CA GLU A 376 4.02 -32.21 22.99
C GLU A 376 5.26 -31.58 22.39
N VAL A 377 5.70 -32.05 21.21
CA VAL A 377 6.84 -31.48 20.50
C VAL A 377 6.60 -30.02 20.10
N ILE A 378 5.37 -29.63 19.78
CA ILE A 378 5.00 -28.24 19.49
C ILE A 378 5.02 -27.40 20.78
N GLY A 379 4.51 -27.94 21.89
CA GLY A 379 4.47 -27.29 23.20
C GLY A 379 5.81 -27.25 23.95
N GLY A 380 6.78 -28.06 23.52
CA GLY A 380 8.11 -28.16 24.14
C GLY A 380 8.23 -29.22 25.24
N PHE A 381 7.26 -30.13 25.35
CA PHE A 381 7.24 -31.23 26.32
C PHE A 381 8.07 -32.43 25.78
N ASP A 382 8.45 -33.38 26.64
CA ASP A 382 9.15 -34.60 26.19
C ASP A 382 8.13 -35.72 25.94
N PRO A 383 7.86 -36.11 24.68
CA PRO A 383 6.81 -37.08 24.31
C PRO A 383 7.07 -38.53 24.76
N THR A 384 8.06 -38.73 25.62
CA THR A 384 8.43 -40.04 26.17
C THR A 384 8.35 -40.08 27.69
N LEU A 385 7.97 -38.97 28.32
CA LEU A 385 7.91 -38.77 29.76
C LEU A 385 6.53 -38.24 30.16
N VAL A 386 5.77 -39.10 30.86
CA VAL A 386 4.47 -38.75 31.47
C VAL A 386 4.50 -37.49 32.36
N ASP A 387 5.67 -36.97 32.72
CA ASP A 387 5.93 -35.92 33.69
C ASP A 387 7.29 -35.33 33.30
N THR A 388 7.27 -34.29 32.46
CA THR A 388 8.44 -33.73 31.77
C THR A 388 9.41 -33.07 32.74
N ASP A 389 8.91 -32.29 33.69
CA ASP A 389 9.73 -31.56 34.67
C ASP A 389 10.04 -32.36 35.95
N GLY A 390 9.29 -33.45 36.20
CA GLY A 390 9.51 -34.40 37.28
C GLY A 390 8.97 -33.94 38.63
N ASP A 391 7.98 -33.07 38.65
CA ASP A 391 7.40 -32.47 39.86
C ASP A 391 6.32 -33.37 40.53
N GLY A 392 5.82 -34.35 39.78
CA GLY A 392 4.85 -35.34 40.22
C GLY A 392 3.40 -35.13 39.74
N LEU A 393 3.14 -34.08 38.97
CA LEU A 393 2.01 -34.01 38.03
C LEU A 393 2.39 -34.68 36.72
N SER A 394 1.54 -34.60 35.72
CA SER A 394 1.80 -35.20 34.42
C SER A 394 1.43 -34.17 33.38
N ASP A 395 2.11 -34.13 32.25
CA ASP A 395 1.94 -33.04 31.30
C ASP A 395 0.46 -32.91 30.90
N GLY A 396 -0.24 -34.02 30.63
CA GLY A 396 -1.70 -34.03 30.36
C GLY A 396 -2.64 -33.69 31.53
N LEU A 397 -2.14 -33.53 32.75
CA LEU A 397 -2.88 -32.91 33.87
C LEU A 397 -2.58 -31.42 34.00
N GLU A 398 -1.44 -30.99 33.49
CA GLU A 398 -0.94 -29.63 33.55
C GLU A 398 -1.48 -28.83 32.36
N ASP A 399 -1.42 -29.39 31.14
CA ASP A 399 -2.16 -28.99 29.94
C ASP A 399 -3.52 -29.72 29.90
N LEU A 400 -4.54 -29.09 30.50
CA LEU A 400 -5.87 -29.67 30.69
C LEU A 400 -6.69 -29.77 29.39
N ASN A 401 -6.39 -28.93 28.40
CA ASN A 401 -7.07 -28.91 27.11
C ASN A 401 -6.39 -29.80 26.06
N HIS A 402 -5.13 -30.20 26.32
CA HIS A 402 -4.26 -31.08 25.55
C HIS A 402 -3.89 -30.50 24.18
N ASP A 403 -3.68 -29.18 24.08
CA ASP A 403 -3.35 -28.47 22.84
C ASP A 403 -1.89 -28.01 22.74
N GLY A 404 -1.08 -28.30 23.77
CA GLY A 404 0.35 -28.00 23.83
C GLY A 404 0.65 -26.52 24.05
N VAL A 405 -0.35 -25.72 24.42
CA VAL A 405 -0.20 -24.30 24.71
C VAL A 405 -0.65 -24.04 26.14
N ARG A 406 0.26 -23.52 26.99
CA ARG A 406 -0.09 -23.11 28.36
C ARG A 406 -1.23 -22.09 28.37
N ASP A 407 -2.43 -22.52 28.74
CA ASP A 407 -3.56 -21.62 29.00
C ASP A 407 -3.53 -21.02 30.42
N PRO A 408 -4.20 -19.89 30.68
CA PRO A 408 -4.20 -19.25 32.01
C PRO A 408 -4.83 -20.04 33.18
N PHE A 409 -5.25 -21.29 33.00
CA PHE A 409 -5.72 -22.19 34.06
C PHE A 409 -4.99 -23.53 34.08
N GLU A 410 -3.96 -23.63 33.26
CA GLU A 410 -3.08 -24.76 33.12
C GLU A 410 -1.79 -24.47 33.87
N LEU A 411 -1.08 -25.53 34.20
CA LEU A 411 0.27 -25.45 34.77
C LEU A 411 1.27 -25.53 33.61
N ASP A 412 2.54 -25.22 33.86
CA ASP A 412 3.58 -25.37 32.86
C ASP A 412 4.23 -26.75 32.97
N PRO A 413 4.01 -27.68 32.02
CA PRO A 413 4.59 -29.04 32.09
C PRO A 413 6.13 -29.08 32.07
N THR A 414 6.78 -27.94 31.81
CA THR A 414 8.24 -27.83 31.76
C THR A 414 8.84 -27.10 32.96
N ASP A 415 8.01 -26.64 33.90
CA ASP A 415 8.41 -25.87 35.07
C ASP A 415 7.82 -26.39 36.38
N ALA A 416 8.68 -27.04 37.17
CA ALA A 416 8.30 -27.78 38.36
C ALA A 416 7.82 -26.92 39.56
N ASP A 417 7.62 -25.62 39.40
CA ASP A 417 7.25 -24.64 40.43
C ASP A 417 6.63 -23.41 39.71
N SER A 418 5.42 -23.56 39.18
CA SER A 418 4.74 -22.64 38.26
C SER A 418 4.54 -21.22 38.83
N ASP A 419 4.53 -21.06 40.16
CA ASP A 419 4.43 -19.76 40.83
C ASP A 419 5.71 -19.34 41.60
N ASP A 420 6.79 -20.10 41.44
CA ASP A 420 8.14 -19.82 41.93
C ASP A 420 8.21 -19.56 43.45
N ASP A 421 7.28 -20.10 44.25
CA ASP A 421 7.21 -19.88 45.70
C ASP A 421 8.15 -20.80 46.51
N GLY A 422 8.72 -21.80 45.83
CA GLY A 422 9.63 -22.79 46.38
C GLY A 422 8.96 -24.11 46.80
N LEU A 423 7.69 -24.30 46.49
CA LEU A 423 6.96 -25.57 46.54
C LEU A 423 6.61 -25.99 45.11
N SER A 424 6.84 -27.25 44.73
CA SER A 424 6.49 -27.69 43.39
C SER A 424 4.98 -27.86 43.21
N ASP A 425 4.48 -27.76 41.98
CA ASP A 425 3.05 -27.83 41.70
C ASP A 425 2.42 -29.13 42.20
N GLY A 426 3.12 -30.26 42.01
CA GLY A 426 2.74 -31.56 42.53
C GLY A 426 2.68 -31.62 44.05
N ASP A 427 3.57 -30.91 44.76
CA ASP A 427 3.55 -30.80 46.22
C ASP A 427 2.40 -29.88 46.69
N GLU A 428 2.07 -28.86 45.92
CA GLU A 428 0.98 -27.93 46.19
C GLU A 428 -0.40 -28.54 45.99
N VAL A 429 -0.61 -29.24 44.87
CA VAL A 429 -1.82 -30.05 44.63
C VAL A 429 -2.01 -31.05 45.78
N ALA A 430 -0.92 -31.63 46.31
CA ALA A 430 -0.97 -32.54 47.46
C ALA A 430 -1.25 -31.82 48.79
N ALA A 431 -0.79 -30.58 48.95
CA ALA A 431 -1.01 -29.72 50.11
C ALA A 431 -2.42 -29.06 50.12
N LEU A 432 -3.13 -29.12 48.99
CA LEU A 432 -4.37 -28.38 48.72
C LEU A 432 -4.17 -26.86 48.70
N THR A 433 -2.98 -26.43 48.29
CA THR A 433 -2.67 -25.07 47.83
C THR A 433 -2.87 -25.02 46.32
N ASN A 434 -2.80 -23.84 45.74
CA ASN A 434 -3.05 -23.55 44.34
C ASN A 434 -1.71 -23.30 43.65
N PRO A 435 -1.26 -24.19 42.75
CA PRO A 435 0.08 -24.09 42.14
C PRO A 435 0.38 -22.92 41.22
N ASN A 436 -0.56 -21.99 41.11
CA ASN A 436 -0.43 -20.76 40.34
C ASN A 436 -0.62 -19.54 41.26
N ASP A 437 -0.48 -19.73 42.56
CA ASP A 437 -0.74 -18.74 43.60
C ASP A 437 0.14 -19.01 44.82
N ALA A 438 1.32 -18.37 44.80
CA ALA A 438 2.34 -18.48 45.83
C ALA A 438 1.81 -18.20 47.26
N ASP A 439 0.64 -17.56 47.43
CA ASP A 439 -0.03 -17.36 48.71
C ASP A 439 -1.51 -17.74 48.58
N SER A 440 -1.77 -19.05 48.48
CA SER A 440 -3.11 -19.62 48.22
C SER A 440 -4.22 -19.19 49.19
N ASP A 441 -3.88 -18.75 50.40
CA ASP A 441 -4.85 -18.27 51.39
C ASP A 441 -4.86 -16.75 51.60
N GLY A 442 -3.99 -16.03 50.89
CA GLY A 442 -3.90 -14.58 50.80
C GLY A 442 -3.55 -13.92 52.13
N ASP A 443 -2.81 -14.61 53.00
CA ASP A 443 -2.45 -14.12 54.34
C ASP A 443 -1.13 -13.34 54.39
N GLY A 444 -0.42 -13.28 53.26
CA GLY A 444 0.85 -12.60 53.05
C GLY A 444 2.07 -13.47 53.36
N GLN A 445 1.95 -14.80 53.30
CA GLN A 445 3.04 -15.76 53.47
C GLN A 445 2.99 -16.83 52.39
N CYS A 446 4.15 -17.17 51.82
CA CYS A 446 4.18 -18.18 50.76
C CYS A 446 3.89 -19.59 51.29
N ASP A 447 3.30 -20.43 50.45
CA ASP A 447 3.02 -21.83 50.74
C ASP A 447 4.33 -22.63 50.93
N GLY A 448 5.37 -22.38 50.10
CA GLY A 448 6.70 -23.02 50.10
C GLY A 448 7.69 -22.64 51.22
N LEU A 449 7.29 -21.75 52.13
CA LEU A 449 8.06 -21.12 53.22
C LEU A 449 9.45 -21.75 53.56
N ARG A 450 10.55 -21.09 53.13
CA ARG A 450 11.89 -21.37 53.67
C ARG A 450 11.97 -20.99 55.15
N ALA A 451 12.27 -21.96 56.00
CA ALA A 451 12.62 -21.71 57.39
C ALA A 451 13.80 -20.71 57.51
N ASP A 452 13.63 -19.67 58.33
CA ASP A 452 14.64 -18.64 58.65
C ASP A 452 16.03 -19.26 58.84
N ASN A 453 17.02 -18.74 58.12
CA ASN A 453 18.41 -19.19 58.24
C ASN A 453 19.37 -18.08 58.64
N ASP A 454 18.86 -16.92 59.07
CA ASP A 454 19.69 -15.81 59.57
C ASP A 454 19.47 -15.48 61.06
N GLY A 455 18.46 -16.07 61.71
CA GLY A 455 18.28 -16.05 63.17
C GLY A 455 17.93 -14.68 63.74
N ASP A 456 17.38 -13.80 62.92
CA ASP A 456 16.83 -12.50 63.28
C ASP A 456 15.37 -12.64 63.80
N VAL A 457 14.93 -11.79 64.74
CA VAL A 457 13.57 -11.86 65.36
C VAL A 457 12.74 -10.60 65.02
N ILE A 458 13.14 -9.83 64.01
CA ILE A 458 12.52 -8.55 63.65
C ILE A 458 12.50 -8.31 62.13
N ASP A 459 12.25 -9.32 61.31
CA ASP A 459 11.70 -9.06 59.97
C ASP A 459 10.20 -9.39 59.92
N PRO A 460 9.37 -8.54 59.28
CA PRO A 460 8.07 -9.00 58.77
C PRO A 460 8.32 -10.18 57.82
N PRO A 461 7.35 -11.10 57.64
CA PRO A 461 7.51 -12.19 56.68
C PRO A 461 7.99 -11.61 55.34
N ASP A 462 9.06 -12.17 54.80
CA ASP A 462 9.57 -11.83 53.47
C ASP A 462 8.40 -12.05 52.50
N PRO A 463 7.95 -11.02 51.74
CA PRO A 463 6.98 -11.22 50.69
C PRO A 463 7.57 -12.16 49.63
N CYS A 464 6.73 -13.03 49.07
CA CYS A 464 7.11 -13.96 48.02
C CYS A 464 7.73 -13.18 46.86
N ILE A 465 8.95 -13.55 46.46
CA ILE A 465 9.58 -13.11 45.22
C ILE A 465 9.41 -14.31 44.29
N GLY A 466 8.45 -14.27 43.35
CA GLY A 466 8.22 -15.37 42.40
C GLY A 466 6.88 -15.38 41.65
N ALA A 467 5.78 -15.06 42.30
CA ALA A 467 4.44 -15.29 41.71
C ALA A 467 4.13 -14.41 40.50
N GLU A 468 3.69 -14.99 39.37
CA GLU A 468 2.99 -14.25 38.30
C GLU A 468 1.63 -13.73 38.82
N GLY A 469 1.63 -12.56 39.45
CA GLY A 469 0.43 -11.90 39.96
C GLY A 469 -0.32 -11.14 38.86
N VAL A 470 -1.63 -11.33 38.76
CA VAL A 470 -2.49 -10.49 37.90
C VAL A 470 -2.98 -9.26 38.66
N LEU A 471 -2.57 -8.08 38.19
CA LEU A 471 -3.06 -6.79 38.65
C LEU A 471 -4.10 -6.22 37.69
N TYR A 472 -5.28 -5.90 38.22
CA TYR A 472 -6.42 -5.43 37.45
C TYR A 472 -6.52 -3.90 37.41
N VAL A 473 -6.87 -3.35 36.25
CA VAL A 473 -7.05 -1.92 36.01
C VAL A 473 -8.40 -1.64 35.34
N ASP A 474 -9.26 -0.89 36.01
CA ASP A 474 -10.59 -0.51 35.51
C ASP A 474 -10.88 0.95 35.88
N VAL A 475 -10.91 1.81 34.85
CA VAL A 475 -11.21 3.24 34.99
C VAL A 475 -12.61 3.49 35.58
N SER A 476 -13.51 2.51 35.46
CA SER A 476 -14.87 2.56 35.98
C SER A 476 -15.01 2.13 37.45
N ASN A 477 -13.92 1.69 38.10
CA ASN A 477 -13.96 1.31 39.51
C ASN A 477 -14.38 2.49 40.40
N VAL A 478 -15.46 2.29 41.17
CA VAL A 478 -16.04 3.26 42.12
C VAL A 478 -16.05 2.76 43.57
N SER A 479 -15.42 1.61 43.85
CA SER A 479 -15.43 0.99 45.19
C SER A 479 -14.66 1.80 46.23
N GLY A 480 -13.70 2.61 45.77
CA GLY A 480 -12.79 3.41 46.61
C GLY A 480 -11.65 2.60 47.23
N THR A 481 -11.51 1.33 46.86
CA THR A 481 -10.37 0.47 47.16
C THR A 481 -9.66 0.16 45.85
N GLU A 482 -8.37 0.51 45.76
CA GLU A 482 -7.52 0.36 44.58
C GLU A 482 -6.24 -0.38 45.00
N ASN A 483 -6.33 -1.70 45.12
CA ASN A 483 -5.17 -2.55 45.43
C ASN A 483 -4.84 -3.53 44.30
N GLY A 484 -5.62 -3.54 43.22
CA GLY A 484 -5.29 -4.27 42.00
C GLY A 484 -5.53 -5.77 42.01
N PHE A 485 -5.82 -6.42 43.15
CA PHE A 485 -5.90 -7.89 43.20
C PHE A 485 -7.18 -8.51 42.61
N THR A 486 -8.21 -7.71 42.31
CA THR A 486 -9.44 -8.18 41.64
C THR A 486 -10.02 -7.05 40.80
N TRP A 487 -10.88 -7.36 39.82
CA TRP A 487 -11.66 -6.33 39.11
C TRP A 487 -12.45 -5.38 40.04
N ALA A 488 -12.96 -5.88 41.17
CA ALA A 488 -13.70 -5.05 42.13
C ALA A 488 -12.82 -4.06 42.92
N THR A 489 -11.52 -4.32 42.99
CA THR A 489 -10.51 -3.52 43.67
C THR A 489 -9.41 -3.02 42.71
N ALA A 490 -9.72 -3.03 41.42
CA ALA A 490 -8.82 -2.67 40.34
C ALA A 490 -8.30 -1.24 40.50
N PHE A 491 -7.09 -0.97 40.02
CA PHE A 491 -6.60 0.40 39.93
C PHE A 491 -7.44 1.20 38.93
N THR A 492 -7.65 2.49 39.19
CA THR A 492 -8.35 3.37 38.24
C THR A 492 -7.43 3.95 37.17
N LYS A 493 -6.12 3.78 37.34
CA LYS A 493 -5.06 4.23 36.44
C LYS A 493 -4.07 3.10 36.18
N VAL A 494 -3.42 3.13 35.02
CA VAL A 494 -2.47 2.10 34.58
C VAL A 494 -1.16 2.14 35.38
N GLN A 495 -0.52 3.32 35.49
CA GLN A 495 0.79 3.43 36.15
C GLN A 495 0.88 2.84 37.57
N PRO A 496 -0.08 3.07 38.49
CA PRO A 496 0.00 2.49 39.84
C PRO A 496 -0.04 0.96 39.87
N ALA A 497 -0.65 0.32 38.87
CA ALA A 497 -0.64 -1.13 38.74
C ALA A 497 0.74 -1.61 38.27
N ILE A 498 1.31 -0.93 37.26
CA ILE A 498 2.68 -1.22 36.79
C ILE A 498 3.73 -1.00 37.90
N ASP A 499 3.59 0.07 38.69
CA ASP A 499 4.48 0.34 39.82
C ASP A 499 4.41 -0.73 40.93
N ALA A 500 3.29 -1.46 40.98
CA ALA A 500 3.05 -2.54 41.93
C ALA A 500 3.41 -3.92 41.35
N ALA A 501 3.63 -4.01 40.03
CA ALA A 501 3.99 -5.23 39.35
C ALA A 501 5.44 -5.63 39.66
N GLU A 502 5.65 -6.90 39.97
CA GLU A 502 6.96 -7.53 40.09
C GLU A 502 7.34 -8.23 38.77
N TYR A 503 8.50 -8.88 38.74
CA TYR A 503 8.95 -9.59 37.54
C TYR A 503 8.08 -10.84 37.34
N GLY A 504 7.47 -11.01 36.16
CA GLY A 504 6.51 -12.09 35.87
C GLY A 504 5.04 -11.64 35.97
N ASP A 505 4.75 -10.54 36.66
CA ASP A 505 3.37 -10.07 36.85
C ASP A 505 2.71 -9.61 35.55
N GLU A 506 1.38 -9.73 35.51
CA GLU A 506 0.54 -9.22 34.43
C GLU A 506 -0.37 -8.10 34.89
N VAL A 507 -0.44 -7.03 34.11
CA VAL A 507 -1.38 -5.94 34.33
C VAL A 507 -2.52 -6.04 33.30
N TRP A 508 -3.71 -6.43 33.75
CA TRP A 508 -4.91 -6.56 32.91
C TRP A 508 -5.76 -5.30 32.94
N VAL A 509 -5.99 -4.72 31.78
CA VAL A 509 -6.64 -3.43 31.62
C VAL A 509 -8.01 -3.61 30.95
N ALA A 510 -9.07 -3.23 31.66
CA ALA A 510 -10.42 -3.22 31.12
C ALA A 510 -10.59 -2.22 29.96
N ALA A 511 -11.69 -2.35 29.22
CA ALA A 511 -12.06 -1.42 28.18
C ALA A 511 -12.31 -0.03 28.76
N GLY A 512 -11.71 0.97 28.14
CA GLY A 512 -11.74 2.33 28.64
C GLY A 512 -10.59 3.18 28.11
N THR A 513 -10.67 4.46 28.38
CA THR A 513 -9.60 5.43 28.06
C THR A 513 -8.87 5.79 29.33
N TYR A 514 -7.55 5.59 29.34
CA TYR A 514 -6.68 5.78 30.48
C TYR A 514 -5.68 6.90 30.18
N THR A 515 -5.63 7.88 31.08
CA THR A 515 -4.69 9.01 30.99
C THR A 515 -3.85 9.09 32.28
N SER A 516 -2.62 9.61 32.19
CA SER A 516 -1.74 9.75 33.36
C SER A 516 -2.22 10.87 34.31
N GLY A 517 -2.96 11.86 33.79
CA GLY A 517 -3.32 13.10 34.47
C GLY A 517 -2.14 14.08 34.59
N SER A 518 -1.11 13.91 33.77
CA SER A 518 0.14 14.68 33.79
C SER A 518 0.85 14.60 32.43
N ASN A 519 1.97 15.30 32.28
CA ASN A 519 2.84 15.19 31.10
C ASN A 519 3.84 14.03 31.17
N PHE A 520 3.64 13.08 32.10
CA PHE A 520 4.40 11.84 32.19
C PHE A 520 3.72 10.71 31.40
N PRO A 521 4.45 9.64 31.06
CA PRO A 521 3.88 8.48 30.39
C PRO A 521 2.64 7.93 31.07
N VAL A 522 1.72 7.40 30.26
CA VAL A 522 0.54 6.68 30.74
C VAL A 522 0.95 5.32 31.30
N ALA A 523 1.93 4.68 30.64
CA ALA A 523 2.53 3.42 31.06
C ALA A 523 4.06 3.48 30.94
N GLN A 524 4.73 3.63 32.08
CA GLN A 524 6.16 3.43 32.23
C GLN A 524 6.39 2.02 32.78
N MET A 525 6.82 1.12 31.91
CA MET A 525 6.99 -0.31 32.21
C MET A 525 8.12 -0.56 33.21
N VAL A 526 7.99 -1.66 33.96
CA VAL A 526 9.03 -2.24 34.80
C VAL A 526 9.54 -3.55 34.16
N PRO A 527 10.83 -3.91 34.28
CA PRO A 527 11.34 -5.14 33.68
C PRO A 527 10.60 -6.38 34.20
N GLY A 528 10.14 -7.26 33.32
CA GLY A 528 9.38 -8.46 33.67
C GLY A 528 7.87 -8.26 33.85
N GLY A 529 7.38 -7.02 33.98
CA GLY A 529 5.94 -6.76 34.15
C GLY A 529 5.24 -6.61 32.80
N SER A 530 4.34 -7.51 32.45
CA SER A 530 3.60 -7.49 31.16
C SER A 530 2.28 -6.73 31.27
N LEU A 531 1.81 -6.16 30.16
CA LEU A 531 0.63 -5.30 30.12
C LEU A 531 -0.33 -5.79 29.02
N PHE A 532 -1.57 -6.09 29.39
CA PHE A 532 -2.60 -6.65 28.50
C PHE A 532 -3.89 -5.83 28.52
N GLY A 533 -4.37 -5.45 27.34
CA GLY A 533 -5.65 -4.76 27.12
C GLY A 533 -6.68 -5.66 26.45
N GLY A 534 -7.93 -5.23 26.45
CA GLY A 534 -9.01 -5.95 25.78
C GLY A 534 -10.03 -6.65 26.68
N PHE A 535 -10.03 -6.32 27.98
CA PHE A 535 -10.90 -6.96 28.97
C PHE A 535 -12.22 -6.18 29.15
N THR A 536 -13.32 -6.86 29.46
CA THR A 536 -14.59 -6.24 29.88
C THR A 536 -14.60 -5.84 31.35
N GLY A 537 -13.64 -6.35 32.14
CA GLY A 537 -13.55 -6.13 33.58
C GLY A 537 -14.24 -7.24 34.40
N THR A 538 -14.40 -8.43 33.82
CA THR A 538 -15.03 -9.59 34.49
C THR A 538 -14.31 -10.91 34.26
N GLU A 539 -13.28 -10.90 33.42
CA GLU A 539 -12.52 -12.05 32.99
C GLU A 539 -11.68 -12.65 34.11
N THR A 540 -11.48 -13.95 34.04
CA THR A 540 -10.65 -14.72 34.95
C THR A 540 -9.45 -15.37 34.26
N MET A 541 -9.32 -15.20 32.93
CA MET A 541 -8.21 -15.69 32.11
C MET A 541 -7.87 -14.67 31.01
N ARG A 542 -6.58 -14.54 30.67
CA ARG A 542 -6.08 -13.62 29.63
C ARG A 542 -6.68 -13.90 28.26
N GLY A 543 -6.79 -15.17 27.85
CA GLY A 543 -7.35 -15.59 26.57
C GLY A 543 -8.85 -15.26 26.37
N ALA A 544 -9.57 -14.90 27.43
CA ALA A 544 -10.96 -14.45 27.33
C ALA A 544 -11.08 -12.99 26.85
N ARG A 545 -9.96 -12.26 26.72
CA ARG A 545 -9.94 -10.90 26.18
C ARG A 545 -10.39 -10.89 24.72
N ASP A 546 -11.13 -9.85 24.36
CA ASP A 546 -11.44 -9.51 22.96
C ASP A 546 -11.02 -8.06 22.77
N TRP A 547 -9.75 -7.86 22.41
CA TRP A 547 -9.13 -6.53 22.35
C TRP A 547 -9.67 -5.66 21.21
N VAL A 548 -10.28 -6.29 20.20
CA VAL A 548 -10.96 -5.58 19.12
C VAL A 548 -12.30 -5.04 19.60
N ALA A 549 -13.12 -5.89 20.26
CA ALA A 549 -14.45 -5.50 20.74
C ALA A 549 -14.42 -4.65 22.02
N ASN A 550 -13.38 -4.79 22.86
CA ASN A 550 -13.26 -4.16 24.17
C ASN A 550 -12.02 -3.25 24.23
N PRO A 551 -11.99 -2.12 23.49
CA PRO A 551 -10.83 -1.25 23.38
C PRO A 551 -10.30 -0.75 24.73
N SER A 552 -9.06 -1.10 25.07
CA SER A 552 -8.25 -0.42 26.08
C SER A 552 -7.38 0.64 25.38
N ILE A 553 -7.61 1.91 25.71
CA ILE A 553 -6.99 3.06 25.04
C ILE A 553 -6.06 3.76 26.03
N LEU A 554 -4.76 3.80 25.72
CA LEU A 554 -3.78 4.62 26.42
C LEU A 554 -3.70 5.96 25.71
N ASN A 555 -4.17 7.02 26.36
CA ASN A 555 -4.26 8.36 25.77
C ASN A 555 -3.33 9.35 26.50
N GLY A 556 -2.35 9.86 25.75
CA GLY A 556 -1.42 10.89 26.19
C GLY A 556 -2.04 12.29 26.29
N ASP A 557 -3.13 12.56 25.54
CA ASP A 557 -3.88 13.82 25.60
C ASP A 557 -4.77 13.82 26.85
N GLN A 558 -4.48 14.77 27.73
CA GLN A 558 -5.12 14.84 29.04
C GLN A 558 -6.48 15.54 29.00
N THR A 559 -6.70 16.42 28.02
CA THR A 559 -7.89 17.29 28.01
C THR A 559 -8.72 17.22 26.72
N ASP A 560 -8.34 16.35 25.79
CA ASP A 560 -8.99 16.14 24.49
C ASP A 560 -9.06 17.46 23.71
N ASP A 561 -7.98 18.25 23.78
CA ASP A 561 -7.86 19.56 23.14
C ASP A 561 -6.85 19.58 21.98
N GLY A 562 -6.39 18.39 21.58
CA GLY A 562 -5.40 18.21 20.51
C GLY A 562 -3.97 18.40 21.03
N PRO A 563 -2.97 18.48 20.15
CA PRO A 563 -1.57 18.50 20.57
C PRO A 563 -1.25 19.81 21.31
N THR A 564 -1.19 19.77 22.64
CA THR A 564 -0.81 20.90 23.49
C THR A 564 0.27 20.54 24.52
N LEU A 565 0.75 21.55 25.27
CA LEU A 565 1.92 21.39 26.16
C LEU A 565 1.65 20.59 27.45
N ASP A 566 0.41 20.22 27.75
CA ASP A 566 0.08 19.41 28.92
C ASP A 566 -0.06 17.91 28.61
N ASP A 567 0.09 17.53 27.35
CA ASP A 567 0.12 16.15 26.88
C ASP A 567 1.33 15.36 27.38
N ALA A 568 1.18 14.04 27.42
CA ALA A 568 2.29 13.15 27.66
C ALA A 568 3.28 13.17 26.48
N ALA A 569 4.55 13.43 26.76
CA ALA A 569 5.60 13.43 25.73
C ALA A 569 5.79 12.05 25.09
N SER A 570 5.56 10.98 25.85
CA SER A 570 5.49 9.60 25.37
C SER A 570 4.31 8.93 26.04
N VAL A 571 3.50 8.15 25.33
CA VAL A 571 2.42 7.38 25.97
C VAL A 571 2.99 6.18 26.73
N ILE A 572 3.93 5.47 26.13
CA ILE A 572 4.57 4.27 26.69
C ILE A 572 6.09 4.44 26.79
N TRP A 573 6.67 4.04 27.92
CA TRP A 573 8.11 3.77 28.04
C TRP A 573 8.34 2.27 28.26
N GLY A 574 9.09 1.64 27.37
CA GLY A 574 9.35 0.20 27.41
C GLY A 574 10.39 -0.24 28.44
N ALA A 575 10.36 -1.54 28.76
CA ALA A 575 11.31 -2.23 29.63
C ALA A 575 11.59 -3.64 29.08
N GLY A 576 12.75 -4.23 29.41
CA GLY A 576 13.12 -5.57 28.92
C GLY A 576 12.30 -6.67 29.58
N TYR A 577 12.21 -7.83 28.93
CA TYR A 577 11.40 -8.97 29.39
C TYR A 577 9.93 -8.59 29.61
N THR A 578 9.37 -7.73 28.76
CA THR A 578 7.96 -7.32 28.87
C THR A 578 7.20 -7.63 27.60
N ARG A 579 5.91 -7.91 27.76
CA ARG A 579 4.95 -8.01 26.67
C ARG A 579 3.88 -6.93 26.80
N ILE A 580 3.60 -6.22 25.72
CA ILE A 580 2.55 -5.20 25.66
C ILE A 580 1.57 -5.60 24.57
N SER A 581 0.32 -5.90 24.93
CA SER A 581 -0.64 -6.45 23.98
C SER A 581 -2.07 -5.94 24.10
N GLY A 582 -2.74 -5.71 22.96
CA GLY A 582 -4.18 -5.41 22.90
C GLY A 582 -4.57 -3.96 23.21
N PHE A 583 -3.74 -2.99 22.82
CA PHE A 583 -3.97 -1.57 23.10
C PHE A 583 -4.17 -0.71 21.87
N ARG A 584 -4.90 0.40 22.04
CA ARG A 584 -4.83 1.56 21.15
C ARG A 584 -4.04 2.66 21.84
N VAL A 585 -3.02 3.19 21.19
CA VAL A 585 -2.06 4.16 21.75
C VAL A 585 -2.14 5.46 20.95
N THR A 586 -2.52 6.54 21.62
CA THR A 586 -2.83 7.82 20.97
C THR A 586 -2.54 9.03 21.87
N GLY A 587 -2.52 10.24 21.28
CA GLY A 587 -2.39 11.50 22.01
C GLY A 587 -1.00 11.74 22.61
N GLY A 588 0.02 10.98 22.22
CA GLY A 588 1.40 11.32 22.54
C GLY A 588 1.84 12.58 21.80
N ASN A 589 2.57 13.47 22.47
CA ASN A 589 3.03 14.73 21.89
C ASN A 589 4.41 15.16 22.40
N THR A 590 5.48 14.91 21.64
CA THR A 590 6.85 15.27 22.07
C THR A 590 7.13 16.78 21.99
N GLU A 591 6.33 17.58 21.27
CA GLU A 591 6.43 19.04 21.26
C GLU A 591 6.02 19.68 22.60
N ALA A 592 5.31 18.94 23.45
CA ALA A 592 4.86 19.39 24.77
C ALA A 592 6.02 19.78 25.72
N GLY A 593 7.24 19.33 25.40
CA GLY A 593 8.48 19.74 26.04
C GLY A 593 8.67 19.14 27.44
N CYS A 594 9.64 18.24 27.58
CA CYS A 594 10.04 17.71 28.88
C CYS A 594 11.40 18.27 29.34
N PRO A 595 11.45 19.28 30.25
CA PRO A 595 12.70 19.92 30.66
C PRO A 595 13.59 19.07 31.60
N GLN A 596 13.19 17.85 31.98
CA GLN A 596 13.86 17.05 33.01
C GLN A 596 14.79 15.93 32.47
N PHE A 597 14.65 15.47 31.22
CA PHE A 597 15.40 14.31 30.70
C PHE A 597 16.41 14.61 29.55
N GLY A 598 16.62 15.88 29.18
CA GLY A 598 17.64 16.25 28.21
C GLY A 598 17.23 16.00 26.74
N PRO A 599 18.15 15.75 25.80
CA PRO A 599 17.88 15.73 24.35
C PRO A 599 17.03 14.55 23.86
N TYR A 600 16.64 13.61 24.73
CA TYR A 600 15.86 12.41 24.37
C TYR A 600 14.34 12.59 24.50
N CYS A 601 13.89 13.80 24.84
CA CYS A 601 12.46 14.13 25.00
C CYS A 601 11.74 14.46 23.69
N THR A 602 12.43 14.41 22.55
CA THR A 602 11.89 14.85 21.25
C THR A 602 11.32 13.69 20.43
N THR A 603 11.45 12.43 20.88
CA THR A 603 11.10 11.23 20.10
C THR A 603 10.37 10.19 20.95
N GLY A 604 9.61 9.30 20.31
CA GLY A 604 8.82 8.24 20.93
C GLY A 604 7.49 8.73 21.50
N ALA A 605 6.72 9.49 20.72
CA ALA A 605 5.42 10.03 21.15
C ALA A 605 4.42 8.93 21.55
N GLY A 606 4.30 7.88 20.74
CA GLY A 606 3.52 6.69 21.09
C GLY A 606 4.30 5.78 22.06
N MET A 607 5.53 5.45 21.71
CA MET A 607 6.38 4.57 22.52
C MET A 607 7.86 4.95 22.43
N ALA A 608 8.53 5.02 23.58
CA ALA A 608 9.98 5.26 23.67
C ALA A 608 10.69 4.08 24.36
N ASN A 609 11.64 3.47 23.64
CA ASN A 609 12.45 2.34 24.08
C ASN A 609 13.92 2.76 24.11
N LEU A 610 14.43 3.14 25.29
CA LEU A 610 15.74 3.79 25.47
C LEU A 610 16.72 2.96 26.33
N GLY A 611 17.74 2.33 25.71
CA GLY A 611 18.97 1.90 26.39
C GLY A 611 19.21 0.37 26.53
N ALA A 612 20.42 0.02 27.02
CA ALA A 612 20.86 -1.37 27.21
C ALA A 612 20.15 -2.06 28.39
N GLY A 613 19.56 -3.22 28.14
CA GLY A 613 18.72 -3.98 29.08
C GLY A 613 17.26 -4.18 28.63
N LEU A 614 16.95 -3.80 27.38
CA LEU A 614 15.69 -4.08 26.68
C LEU A 614 15.83 -5.35 25.82
N ASP A 615 16.30 -6.43 26.43
CA ASP A 615 16.33 -7.74 25.79
C ASP A 615 14.93 -8.38 25.91
N GLU A 616 14.45 -9.03 24.85
CA GLU A 616 13.18 -9.78 24.83
C GLU A 616 11.93 -8.93 25.16
N MET A 617 11.75 -7.79 24.47
CA MET A 617 10.51 -7.02 24.53
C MET A 617 9.59 -7.39 23.36
N PHE A 618 8.32 -7.67 23.65
CA PHE A 618 7.30 -8.04 22.67
C PHE A 618 6.17 -7.01 22.67
N VAL A 619 5.79 -6.55 21.47
CA VAL A 619 4.63 -5.67 21.26
C VAL A 619 3.72 -6.31 20.23
N ASP A 620 2.53 -6.73 20.65
CA ASP A 620 1.62 -7.50 19.81
C ASP A 620 0.18 -7.00 19.86
N ASP A 621 -0.56 -7.08 18.76
CA ASP A 621 -1.97 -6.65 18.74
C ASP A 621 -2.19 -5.18 19.18
N VAL A 622 -1.28 -4.28 18.76
CA VAL A 622 -1.32 -2.85 19.15
C VAL A 622 -1.60 -1.96 17.93
N ILE A 623 -2.41 -0.91 18.15
CA ILE A 623 -2.62 0.16 17.17
C ILE A 623 -2.03 1.46 17.70
N PHE A 624 -1.04 2.02 17.02
CA PHE A 624 -0.49 3.36 17.29
C PHE A 624 -1.10 4.35 16.30
N HIS A 625 -1.89 5.30 16.80
CA HIS A 625 -2.57 6.27 15.94
C HIS A 625 -2.67 7.67 16.52
N ASP A 626 -2.72 8.67 15.64
CA ASP A 626 -2.89 10.08 15.97
C ASP A 626 -1.88 10.58 17.03
N ASN A 627 -0.63 10.11 16.97
CA ASN A 627 0.46 10.64 17.78
C ASN A 627 1.20 11.75 17.03
N HIS A 628 1.64 12.76 17.76
CA HIS A 628 2.35 13.91 17.23
C HIS A 628 3.79 13.92 17.77
N THR A 629 4.78 13.99 16.89
CA THR A 629 6.17 13.86 17.29
C THR A 629 7.06 14.86 16.58
N ASP A 630 8.06 15.42 17.26
CA ASP A 630 9.24 16.11 16.70
C ASP A 630 10.38 15.10 16.38
N GLY A 631 10.06 13.81 16.40
CA GLY A 631 10.97 12.66 16.34
C GLY A 631 10.27 11.47 15.66
N ALA A 632 10.35 10.28 16.26
CA ALA A 632 9.60 9.09 15.86
C ALA A 632 8.33 8.90 16.70
N THR A 633 7.27 8.27 16.16
CA THR A 633 6.13 7.84 17.00
C THR A 633 6.57 6.68 17.89
N ILE A 634 7.31 5.73 17.32
CA ILE A 634 7.96 4.66 18.06
C ILE A 634 9.46 4.82 17.90
N TYR A 635 10.18 4.99 19.00
CA TYR A 635 11.63 5.18 18.99
C TYR A 635 12.34 4.02 19.69
N ASN A 636 13.17 3.29 18.95
CA ASN A 636 13.91 2.13 19.46
C ASN A 636 15.42 2.39 19.44
N PHE A 637 16.04 2.49 20.62
CA PHE A 637 17.48 2.72 20.74
C PHE A 637 18.19 1.68 21.63
N GLY A 638 19.06 0.87 21.03
CA GLY A 638 19.94 -0.05 21.77
C GLY A 638 19.25 -1.28 22.36
N ALA A 639 18.22 -1.82 21.70
CA ALA A 639 17.32 -2.84 22.22
C ALA A 639 17.19 -4.09 21.31
N THR A 640 16.59 -5.17 21.83
CA THR A 640 16.12 -6.33 21.04
C THR A 640 14.60 -6.41 21.19
N ILE A 641 13.85 -6.09 20.12
CA ILE A 641 12.40 -5.89 20.21
C ILE A 641 11.70 -6.55 19.02
N SER A 642 10.59 -7.22 19.28
CA SER A 642 9.71 -7.81 18.27
C SER A 642 8.34 -7.14 18.27
N PHE A 643 7.86 -6.77 17.08
CA PHE A 643 6.50 -6.28 16.87
C PHE A 643 5.73 -7.29 16.00
N SER A 644 4.55 -7.72 16.45
CA SER A 644 3.70 -8.63 15.69
C SER A 644 2.23 -8.21 15.65
N ASN A 645 1.58 -8.28 14.48
CA ASN A 645 0.18 -7.85 14.32
C ASN A 645 -0.07 -6.39 14.77
N VAL A 646 0.84 -5.48 14.40
CA VAL A 646 0.79 -4.07 14.81
C VAL A 646 0.38 -3.18 13.64
N LEU A 647 -0.48 -2.20 13.91
CA LEU A 647 -0.87 -1.15 12.97
C LEU A 647 -0.37 0.22 13.45
N ILE A 648 0.44 0.88 12.64
CA ILE A 648 0.97 2.23 12.87
C ILE A 648 0.33 3.13 11.83
N VAL A 649 -0.63 3.96 12.23
CA VAL A 649 -1.52 4.67 11.30
C VAL A 649 -1.79 6.12 11.67
N GLY A 650 -1.76 7.03 10.70
CA GLY A 650 -2.22 8.40 10.91
C GLY A 650 -1.36 9.21 11.89
N ASN A 651 -0.10 8.81 12.11
CA ASN A 651 0.79 9.56 12.98
C ASN A 651 1.48 10.68 12.20
N THR A 652 1.84 11.75 12.91
CA THR A 652 2.42 12.96 12.31
C THR A 652 3.78 13.29 12.92
N GLY A 653 4.79 13.41 12.06
CA GLY A 653 6.16 13.74 12.43
C GLY A 653 6.59 15.13 11.96
N TYR A 654 7.19 15.92 12.85
CA TYR A 654 7.82 17.20 12.58
C TYR A 654 9.33 17.00 12.54
N SER A 655 9.98 17.29 11.41
CA SER A 655 11.44 17.19 11.24
C SER A 655 12.11 15.82 11.46
N ALA A 656 11.32 14.73 11.52
CA ALA A 656 11.76 13.35 11.75
C ALA A 656 10.70 12.32 11.27
N THR A 657 10.92 11.03 11.55
CA THR A 657 10.13 9.86 11.11
C THR A 657 8.71 9.83 11.69
N ALA A 658 7.67 9.82 10.87
CA ALA A 658 6.30 9.83 11.40
C ALA A 658 5.90 8.49 12.07
N GLY A 659 6.39 7.35 11.55
CA GLY A 659 6.11 6.02 12.09
C GLY A 659 7.10 5.54 13.15
N MET A 660 8.10 4.74 12.74
CA MET A 660 9.03 4.07 13.66
C MET A 660 10.49 4.34 13.29
N GLU A 661 11.33 4.64 14.27
CA GLU A 661 12.79 4.73 14.10
C GLU A 661 13.50 3.61 14.87
N SER A 662 14.48 2.98 14.22
CA SER A 662 15.35 1.95 14.79
C SER A 662 16.81 2.38 14.75
N ALA A 663 17.43 2.50 15.93
CA ALA A 663 18.78 3.02 16.10
C ALA A 663 19.66 2.11 16.99
N SER A 664 20.67 1.46 16.41
CA SER A 664 21.51 0.46 17.08
C SER A 664 20.70 -0.65 17.76
N THR A 665 19.62 -1.09 17.12
CA THR A 665 18.62 -2.02 17.67
C THR A 665 18.56 -3.31 16.82
N THR A 666 18.27 -4.45 17.45
CA THR A 666 17.79 -5.66 16.74
C THR A 666 16.26 -5.63 16.75
N LEU A 667 15.66 -5.39 15.60
CA LEU A 667 14.23 -5.20 15.42
C LEU A 667 13.67 -6.30 14.54
N ASP A 668 12.64 -6.98 15.02
CA ASP A 668 11.89 -7.97 14.27
C ASP A 668 10.44 -7.49 14.07
N LEU A 669 9.97 -7.50 12.83
CA LEU A 669 8.64 -7.05 12.44
C LEU A 669 7.92 -8.19 11.72
N ASP A 670 6.83 -8.69 12.28
CA ASP A 670 5.99 -9.71 11.62
C ASP A 670 4.55 -9.25 11.51
N ASN A 671 4.00 -9.24 10.29
CA ASN A 671 2.63 -8.78 10.03
C ASN A 671 2.37 -7.37 10.60
N VAL A 672 3.25 -6.42 10.28
CA VAL A 672 3.16 -5.02 10.71
C VAL A 672 2.77 -4.13 9.54
N ALA A 673 1.82 -3.22 9.76
CA ALA A 673 1.35 -2.28 8.76
C ALA A 673 1.64 -0.82 9.16
N PHE A 674 2.27 -0.08 8.25
CA PHE A 674 2.52 1.35 8.33
C PHE A 674 1.63 2.04 7.30
N VAL A 675 0.63 2.80 7.76
CA VAL A 675 -0.39 3.38 6.88
C VAL A 675 -0.58 4.86 7.14
N HIS A 676 -0.47 5.72 6.13
CA HIS A 676 -0.80 7.14 6.29
C HIS A 676 -0.02 7.84 7.42
N ASN A 677 1.27 7.52 7.59
CA ASN A 677 2.12 8.26 8.52
C ASN A 677 2.78 9.41 7.74
N MET A 678 2.60 10.64 8.23
CA MET A 678 2.94 11.86 7.50
C MET A 678 4.06 12.63 8.20
N GLY A 679 5.21 12.76 7.54
CA GLY A 679 6.28 13.67 7.94
C GLY A 679 6.12 15.06 7.32
N ASP A 680 6.43 16.12 8.07
CA ASP A 680 6.57 17.49 7.53
C ASP A 680 8.02 17.71 7.00
N VAL A 681 8.33 18.91 6.53
CA VAL A 681 9.62 19.33 5.96
C VAL A 681 10.84 18.74 6.68
N THR A 682 11.75 18.16 5.90
CA THR A 682 12.98 17.45 6.28
C THR A 682 12.82 16.10 6.99
N SER A 683 11.63 15.50 6.92
CA SER A 683 11.34 14.18 7.52
C SER A 683 12.04 13.03 6.80
N VAL A 684 12.32 11.96 7.55
CA VAL A 684 13.04 10.76 7.07
C VAL A 684 12.23 9.53 7.46
N GLY A 685 11.90 8.67 6.49
CA GLY A 685 11.11 7.45 6.72
C GLY A 685 9.67 7.78 7.10
N GLY A 686 8.74 7.82 6.15
CA GLY A 686 7.33 8.08 6.49
C GLY A 686 6.77 6.96 7.37
N GLY A 687 7.06 5.70 7.01
CA GLY A 687 6.73 4.52 7.79
C GLY A 687 7.84 4.11 8.77
N LEU A 688 9.00 3.71 8.25
CA LEU A 688 10.13 3.18 9.05
C LEU A 688 11.44 3.87 8.67
N ASP A 689 12.21 4.28 9.67
CA ASP A 689 13.58 4.77 9.51
C ASP A 689 14.57 3.84 10.23
N VAL A 690 15.60 3.42 9.52
CA VAL A 690 16.70 2.60 10.06
C VAL A 690 17.96 3.45 10.12
N ALA A 691 18.28 3.90 11.32
CA ALA A 691 19.36 4.84 11.59
C ALA A 691 20.50 4.20 12.41
N ASN A 692 21.68 4.81 12.35
CA ASN A 692 22.89 4.47 13.12
C ASN A 692 23.52 3.08 12.88
N GLN A 693 24.86 3.05 12.87
CA GLN A 693 25.64 1.82 12.70
C GLN A 693 25.29 0.76 13.76
N GLY A 694 24.93 -0.44 13.30
CA GLY A 694 24.67 -1.62 14.14
C GLY A 694 23.19 -2.01 14.30
N SER A 695 22.26 -1.30 13.67
CA SER A 695 20.87 -1.76 13.58
C SER A 695 20.76 -3.03 12.72
N VAL A 696 19.96 -4.00 13.18
CA VAL A 696 19.58 -5.22 12.44
C VAL A 696 18.07 -5.26 12.40
N VAL A 697 17.49 -5.19 11.20
CA VAL A 697 16.03 -5.22 11.00
C VAL A 697 15.66 -6.42 10.17
N THR A 698 14.81 -7.30 10.71
CA THR A 698 14.12 -8.36 9.98
C THR A 698 12.64 -8.01 9.89
N ALA A 699 12.07 -8.10 8.70
CA ALA A 699 10.66 -7.80 8.47
C ALA A 699 10.02 -8.85 7.55
N SER A 700 8.94 -9.47 8.01
CA SER A 700 8.11 -10.41 7.25
C SER A 700 6.66 -9.95 7.18
N ASN A 701 6.03 -10.10 6.01
CA ASN A 701 4.61 -9.77 5.82
C ASN A 701 4.26 -8.32 6.19
N VAL A 702 5.18 -7.38 5.92
CA VAL A 702 5.00 -5.97 6.27
C VAL A 702 4.41 -5.16 5.12
N THR A 703 3.61 -4.15 5.45
CA THR A 703 2.95 -3.29 4.46
C THR A 703 3.20 -1.82 4.76
N PHE A 704 3.62 -1.06 3.75
CA PHE A 704 3.83 0.38 3.79
C PHE A 704 2.90 1.04 2.77
N VAL A 705 1.85 1.72 3.23
CA VAL A 705 0.83 2.30 2.35
C VAL A 705 0.60 3.79 2.65
N ARG A 706 0.68 4.63 1.62
CA ARG A 706 0.37 6.07 1.73
C ARG A 706 1.15 6.81 2.81
N ASN A 707 2.38 6.37 3.12
CA ASN A 707 3.25 7.11 4.02
C ASN A 707 3.96 8.24 3.25
N GLU A 708 4.28 9.32 3.94
CA GLU A 708 4.86 10.53 3.36
C GLU A 708 6.08 11.00 4.17
N ALA A 709 7.21 11.25 3.50
CA ALA A 709 8.40 11.87 4.09
C ALA A 709 9.29 12.49 3.01
N ASP A 710 10.27 13.33 3.34
CA ASP A 710 11.20 13.84 2.32
C ASP A 710 12.11 12.72 1.77
N TYR A 711 12.56 11.81 2.65
CA TYR A 711 13.47 10.72 2.31
C TYR A 711 12.83 9.37 2.64
N GLY A 712 12.57 8.53 1.63
CA GLY A 712 12.04 7.18 1.85
C GLY A 712 10.61 7.18 2.36
N GLY A 713 9.63 7.41 1.48
CA GLY A 713 8.23 7.60 1.88
C GLY A 713 7.68 6.44 2.71
N GLY A 714 7.91 5.21 2.26
CA GLY A 714 7.65 4.01 3.07
C GLY A 714 8.77 3.74 4.08
N VAL A 715 9.98 3.50 3.59
CA VAL A 715 11.15 3.14 4.40
C VAL A 715 12.36 3.98 4.03
N ASN A 716 13.10 4.47 5.02
CA ASN A 716 14.45 4.98 4.85
C ASN A 716 15.47 4.08 5.55
N ILE A 717 16.57 3.77 4.87
CA ILE A 717 17.70 3.02 5.41
C ILE A 717 18.93 3.93 5.32
N ASP A 718 19.31 4.53 6.45
CA ASP A 718 20.50 5.38 6.55
C ASP A 718 21.77 4.54 6.80
N SER A 719 21.68 3.55 7.70
CA SER A 719 22.73 2.53 7.94
C SER A 719 22.16 1.31 8.70
N GLY A 720 22.76 0.13 8.52
CA GLY A 720 22.34 -1.11 9.18
C GLY A 720 22.17 -2.33 8.26
N LEU A 721 21.86 -3.48 8.85
CA LEU A 721 21.52 -4.71 8.15
C LEU A 721 20.00 -4.85 8.07
N VAL A 722 19.44 -4.82 6.87
CA VAL A 722 17.97 -4.86 6.68
C VAL A 722 17.57 -6.03 5.79
N THR A 723 16.64 -6.85 6.25
CA THR A 723 16.03 -7.93 5.47
C THR A 723 14.52 -7.78 5.49
N ILE A 724 13.90 -7.60 4.33
CA ILE A 724 12.45 -7.48 4.18
C ILE A 724 11.97 -8.55 3.21
N VAL A 725 11.06 -9.41 3.67
CA VAL A 725 10.51 -10.53 2.88
C VAL A 725 8.99 -10.48 2.86
N GLY A 726 8.38 -10.61 1.68
CA GLY A 726 6.92 -10.66 1.55
C GLY A 726 6.27 -9.33 1.90
N ALA A 727 6.72 -8.23 1.30
CA ALA A 727 6.26 -6.89 1.64
C ALA A 727 5.57 -6.16 0.49
N THR A 728 4.70 -5.21 0.83
CA THR A 728 4.07 -4.31 -0.15
C THR A 728 4.32 -2.86 0.22
N PHE A 729 4.82 -2.10 -0.75
CA PHE A 729 5.01 -0.65 -0.69
C PHE A 729 4.06 -0.04 -1.71
N SER A 730 3.00 0.64 -1.28
CA SER A 730 2.03 1.19 -2.22
C SER A 730 1.62 2.63 -1.92
N GLU A 731 1.57 3.46 -2.95
CA GLU A 731 1.11 4.85 -2.88
C GLU A 731 1.88 5.71 -1.85
N ASN A 732 3.10 5.33 -1.48
CA ASN A 732 3.94 6.15 -0.61
C ASN A 732 4.54 7.31 -1.41
N THR A 733 4.71 8.46 -0.76
CA THR A 733 5.18 9.68 -1.42
C THR A 733 6.44 10.20 -0.73
N ALA A 734 7.42 10.64 -1.51
CA ALA A 734 8.59 11.33 -0.97
C ALA A 734 9.18 12.40 -1.89
N ILE A 735 10.18 13.14 -1.43
CA ILE A 735 11.04 13.89 -2.36
C ILE A 735 11.93 12.89 -3.10
N VAL A 736 12.55 11.96 -2.38
CA VAL A 736 13.38 10.91 -2.96
C VAL A 736 13.05 9.53 -2.37
N GLY A 737 13.01 8.51 -3.22
CA GLY A 737 12.69 7.14 -2.81
C GLY A 737 11.25 7.01 -2.34
N GLY A 738 10.28 7.14 -3.25
CA GLY A 738 8.85 7.20 -2.89
C GLY A 738 8.41 6.02 -2.03
N GLY A 739 8.80 4.80 -2.41
CA GLY A 739 8.62 3.61 -1.58
C GLY A 739 9.74 3.42 -0.56
N LEU A 740 10.99 3.41 -1.03
CA LEU A 740 12.16 3.14 -0.21
C LEU A 740 13.36 4.01 -0.62
N ARG A 741 14.14 4.47 0.36
CA ARG A 741 15.47 5.02 0.14
C ARG A 741 16.52 4.23 0.92
N ALA A 742 17.66 3.94 0.31
CA ALA A 742 18.81 3.36 1.01
C ALA A 742 20.10 4.14 0.68
N GLY A 743 20.68 4.77 1.70
CA GLY A 743 21.96 5.47 1.64
C GLY A 743 22.16 6.53 2.73
N GLU A 744 23.42 6.93 2.96
CA GLU A 744 23.83 7.74 4.11
C GLU A 744 23.52 9.25 3.93
N ILE A 745 22.63 9.80 4.75
CA ILE A 745 22.28 11.24 4.82
C ILE A 745 23.36 12.02 5.59
N THR A 746 24.11 11.37 6.51
CA THR A 746 24.99 12.05 7.47
C THR A 746 26.44 11.52 7.61
N GLN A 747 27.36 12.11 6.83
CA GLN A 747 28.86 12.06 6.95
C GLN A 747 29.58 10.77 6.52
N PRO A 748 30.71 10.86 5.78
CA PRO A 748 31.31 9.74 5.06
C PRO A 748 32.05 8.79 6.01
N VAL A 749 31.38 7.76 6.53
CA VAL A 749 32.05 6.66 7.24
C VAL A 749 31.65 5.35 6.59
N ASP A 750 32.41 5.00 5.55
CA ASP A 750 32.58 3.68 4.94
C ASP A 750 32.12 2.50 5.85
N THR A 751 30.83 2.16 5.79
CA THR A 751 30.22 1.00 6.44
C THR A 751 29.72 0.05 5.37
N ASP A 752 30.05 -1.24 5.50
CA ASP A 752 29.57 -2.30 4.62
C ASP A 752 28.08 -2.56 4.91
N ASP A 753 27.18 -1.64 4.54
CA ASP A 753 25.75 -1.80 4.74
C ASP A 753 25.21 -2.81 3.71
N THR A 754 24.46 -3.80 4.20
CA THR A 754 23.87 -4.86 3.39
C THR A 754 22.37 -4.88 3.59
N PHE A 755 21.61 -5.00 2.50
CA PHE A 755 20.18 -5.21 2.60
C PHE A 755 19.66 -6.22 1.58
N LEU A 756 18.59 -6.93 1.95
CA LEU A 756 17.90 -7.91 1.13
C LEU A 756 16.42 -7.59 1.07
N LEU A 757 15.88 -7.44 -0.14
CA LEU A 757 14.44 -7.39 -0.40
C LEU A 757 14.03 -8.62 -1.20
N ALA A 758 13.12 -9.44 -0.67
CA ALA A 758 12.64 -10.65 -1.35
C ALA A 758 11.11 -10.73 -1.38
N ASN A 759 10.52 -11.09 -2.53
CA ASN A 759 9.06 -11.18 -2.70
C ASN A 759 8.36 -9.85 -2.33
N VAL A 760 8.84 -8.74 -2.90
CA VAL A 760 8.36 -7.40 -2.57
C VAL A 760 7.65 -6.77 -3.76
N THR A 761 6.57 -6.04 -3.50
CA THR A 761 5.86 -5.26 -4.52
C THR A 761 5.94 -3.78 -4.21
N PHE A 762 6.40 -2.97 -5.16
CA PHE A 762 6.34 -1.52 -5.14
C PHE A 762 5.30 -1.07 -6.17
N ARG A 763 4.19 -0.49 -5.70
CA ARG A 763 3.06 -0.12 -6.56
C ARG A 763 2.59 1.33 -6.37
N GLY A 764 2.66 2.14 -7.41
CA GLY A 764 2.08 3.49 -7.38
C GLY A 764 2.78 4.46 -6.42
N ASN A 765 4.03 4.19 -6.03
CA ASN A 765 4.79 5.11 -5.18
C ASN A 765 5.29 6.30 -6.00
N VAL A 766 5.39 7.47 -5.37
CA VAL A 766 5.71 8.74 -6.03
C VAL A 766 6.91 9.40 -5.35
N ALA A 767 7.89 9.84 -6.13
CA ALA A 767 8.99 10.68 -5.68
C ALA A 767 8.99 12.02 -6.42
N ALA A 768 9.21 13.13 -5.72
CA ALA A 768 9.27 14.47 -6.33
C ALA A 768 10.62 14.76 -7.03
N GLU A 769 11.62 13.88 -6.90
CA GLU A 769 12.92 14.05 -7.57
C GLU A 769 13.44 12.74 -8.14
N SER A 770 13.61 11.69 -7.34
CA SER A 770 14.29 10.47 -7.85
C SER A 770 13.84 9.19 -7.17
N GLY A 771 13.80 8.10 -7.95
CA GLY A 771 13.49 6.77 -7.42
C GLY A 771 12.04 6.66 -6.97
N GLY A 772 11.09 6.70 -7.92
CA GLY A 772 9.66 6.66 -7.61
C GLY A 772 9.28 5.48 -6.73
N ALA A 773 9.84 4.30 -6.99
CA ALA A 773 9.80 3.18 -6.04
C ALA A 773 10.98 3.21 -5.07
N ILE A 774 12.21 3.21 -5.61
CA ILE A 774 13.43 3.07 -4.82
C ILE A 774 14.51 4.06 -5.27
N LEU A 775 15.11 4.75 -4.30
CA LEU A 775 16.39 5.44 -4.48
C LEU A 775 17.50 4.69 -3.72
N LEU A 776 18.61 4.43 -4.41
CA LEU A 776 19.83 3.84 -3.85
C LEU A 776 20.98 4.84 -3.96
N ASP A 777 21.35 5.46 -2.84
CA ASP A 777 22.35 6.53 -2.76
C ASP A 777 23.43 6.29 -1.70
N GLY A 778 23.75 5.02 -1.48
CA GLY A 778 24.78 4.54 -0.56
C GLY A 778 26.24 4.80 -0.98
N SER A 779 27.18 4.22 -0.24
CA SER A 779 28.62 4.29 -0.49
C SER A 779 29.09 3.25 -1.53
N THR A 780 30.32 3.37 -2.05
CA THR A 780 30.85 2.40 -3.05
C THR A 780 31.09 0.98 -2.51
N ASN A 781 30.88 0.73 -1.21
CA ASN A 781 31.08 -0.58 -0.58
C ASN A 781 29.76 -1.24 -0.13
N ASP A 782 28.63 -0.58 -0.35
CA ASP A 782 27.31 -1.09 0.04
C ASP A 782 26.86 -2.17 -0.95
N PHE A 783 26.24 -3.24 -0.42
CA PHE A 783 25.74 -4.36 -1.22
C PHE A 783 24.25 -4.59 -0.96
N GLY A 784 23.41 -4.50 -2.00
CA GLY A 784 21.98 -4.80 -1.87
C GLY A 784 21.54 -5.90 -2.83
N GLU A 785 20.73 -6.83 -2.35
CA GLU A 785 20.13 -7.90 -3.15
C GLU A 785 18.60 -7.73 -3.22
N PHE A 786 18.06 -7.81 -4.43
CA PHE A 786 16.62 -7.80 -4.69
C PHE A 786 16.25 -9.08 -5.41
N VAL A 787 15.30 -9.84 -4.87
CA VAL A 787 14.89 -11.14 -5.42
C VAL A 787 13.38 -11.18 -5.54
N ASN A 788 12.86 -11.46 -6.73
CA ASN A 788 11.41 -11.55 -6.94
C ASN A 788 10.67 -10.27 -6.54
N VAL A 789 11.02 -9.15 -7.18
CA VAL A 789 10.48 -7.82 -6.87
C VAL A 789 9.65 -7.29 -8.04
N THR A 790 8.46 -6.76 -7.75
CA THR A 790 7.58 -6.15 -8.75
C THR A 790 7.57 -4.64 -8.57
N PHE A 791 7.78 -3.90 -9.66
CA PHE A 791 7.68 -2.44 -9.74
C PHE A 791 6.55 -2.08 -10.71
N ASP A 792 5.41 -1.68 -10.18
CA ASP A 792 4.21 -1.33 -10.93
C ASP A 792 3.85 0.16 -10.75
N SER A 793 3.77 0.90 -11.84
CA SER A 793 3.16 2.23 -11.89
C SER A 793 3.77 3.27 -10.92
N ASN A 794 5.05 3.15 -10.59
CA ASN A 794 5.74 4.12 -9.72
C ASN A 794 6.18 5.35 -10.54
N GLN A 795 6.25 6.51 -9.89
CA GLN A 795 6.49 7.79 -10.57
C GLN A 795 7.60 8.60 -9.90
N ALA A 796 8.51 9.17 -10.71
CA ALA A 796 9.37 10.28 -10.32
C ALA A 796 8.93 11.55 -11.08
N ASP A 797 8.75 12.68 -10.38
CA ASP A 797 8.22 13.92 -10.94
C ASP A 797 8.93 15.17 -10.40
N ALA A 798 9.79 15.81 -11.19
CA ALA A 798 10.59 16.97 -10.79
C ALA A 798 9.84 18.31 -10.91
N ASP A 799 8.83 18.55 -10.08
CA ASP A 799 8.10 19.84 -10.04
C ASP A 799 8.52 20.77 -8.87
N THR A 800 9.68 20.53 -8.22
CA THR A 800 10.12 21.36 -7.06
C THR A 800 10.87 22.64 -7.45
N GLY A 801 11.13 22.89 -8.74
CA GLY A 801 11.75 24.13 -9.21
C GLY A 801 13.24 24.30 -8.86
N ASP A 802 13.92 23.25 -8.36
CA ASP A 802 15.38 23.14 -8.36
C ASP A 802 15.84 22.27 -9.53
N MET A 803 16.99 22.62 -10.13
CA MET A 803 17.45 22.08 -11.42
C MET A 803 18.10 20.70 -11.33
N THR A 804 17.46 19.75 -10.65
CA THR A 804 17.79 18.32 -10.74
C THR A 804 16.62 17.64 -11.44
N ASP A 805 16.87 17.20 -12.67
CA ASP A 805 15.92 16.46 -13.49
C ASP A 805 15.40 15.23 -12.74
N GLY A 806 14.09 15.00 -12.83
CA GLY A 806 13.47 13.77 -12.35
C GLY A 806 14.16 12.57 -12.96
N VAL A 807 14.50 11.55 -12.16
CA VAL A 807 15.22 10.38 -12.66
C VAL A 807 14.77 9.06 -12.01
N GLY A 808 14.54 8.04 -12.84
CA GLY A 808 14.31 6.66 -12.41
C GLY A 808 12.93 6.45 -11.80
N GLY A 809 11.92 6.33 -12.65
CA GLY A 809 10.51 6.17 -12.24
C GLY A 809 10.26 4.96 -11.34
N ALA A 810 11.00 3.85 -11.54
CA ALA A 810 11.03 2.74 -10.58
C ALA A 810 12.26 2.85 -9.68
N VAL A 811 13.46 2.71 -10.24
CA VAL A 811 14.71 2.62 -9.48
C VAL A 811 15.70 3.68 -9.96
N ALA A 812 16.28 4.42 -9.01
CA ALA A 812 17.40 5.32 -9.25
C ALA A 812 18.61 4.89 -8.41
N THR A 813 19.81 4.88 -9.00
CA THR A 813 21.06 4.57 -8.29
C THR A 813 22.10 5.68 -8.46
N ILE A 814 22.71 6.12 -7.36
CA ILE A 814 23.75 7.15 -7.34
C ILE A 814 25.14 6.54 -7.10
N ASP A 815 25.29 5.61 -6.15
CA ASP A 815 26.55 4.91 -5.83
C ASP A 815 26.24 3.56 -5.13
N GLY A 816 27.20 2.61 -5.11
CA GLY A 816 27.07 1.25 -4.52
C GLY A 816 27.00 0.09 -5.53
N ASP A 817 27.06 -1.16 -5.05
CA ASP A 817 26.98 -2.39 -5.88
C ASP A 817 25.70 -3.17 -5.54
N TYR A 818 24.72 -3.20 -6.46
CA TYR A 818 23.42 -3.83 -6.23
C TYR A 818 23.13 -4.95 -7.24
N GLU A 819 22.41 -5.98 -6.81
CA GLU A 819 21.95 -7.08 -7.65
C GLU A 819 20.42 -7.18 -7.62
N ILE A 820 19.78 -7.08 -8.78
CA ILE A 820 18.35 -7.32 -8.95
C ILE A 820 18.16 -8.60 -9.75
N SER A 821 17.41 -9.54 -9.19
CA SER A 821 17.12 -10.83 -9.81
C SER A 821 15.61 -11.11 -9.82
N ASN A 822 15.12 -11.65 -10.94
CA ASN A 822 13.71 -12.01 -11.11
C ASN A 822 12.75 -10.83 -10.84
N ALA A 823 13.04 -9.64 -11.35
CA ALA A 823 12.19 -8.47 -11.16
C ALA A 823 11.29 -8.17 -12.38
N ALA A 824 10.12 -7.62 -12.11
CA ALA A 824 9.18 -7.14 -13.12
C ALA A 824 9.03 -5.62 -13.02
N PHE A 825 9.16 -4.91 -14.15
CA PHE A 825 8.93 -3.47 -14.25
C PHE A 825 7.78 -3.22 -15.23
N TYR A 826 6.75 -2.50 -14.78
CA TYR A 826 5.55 -2.19 -15.56
C TYR A 826 5.02 -0.78 -15.23
N GLY A 827 4.70 0.03 -16.23
CA GLY A 827 3.99 1.30 -16.05
C GLY A 827 4.74 2.41 -15.27
N ASN A 828 6.03 2.25 -14.97
CA ASN A 828 6.78 3.22 -14.16
C ASN A 828 7.15 4.47 -15.00
N LEU A 829 6.97 5.67 -14.44
CA LEU A 829 7.05 6.94 -15.16
C LEU A 829 8.09 7.89 -14.56
N ASP A 830 8.77 8.61 -15.44
CA ASP A 830 9.68 9.70 -15.10
C ASP A 830 9.22 10.95 -15.88
N GLN A 831 8.70 11.96 -15.17
CA GLN A 831 8.13 13.17 -15.76
C GLN A 831 9.15 14.32 -15.73
N ASP A 832 9.55 14.77 -16.94
CA ASP A 832 10.33 15.99 -17.17
C ASP A 832 9.44 17.03 -17.89
N ASP A 833 9.29 18.22 -17.31
CA ASP A 833 8.42 19.32 -17.77
C ASP A 833 8.89 19.98 -19.09
N GLY A 834 10.00 19.48 -19.66
CA GLY A 834 10.60 19.92 -20.93
C GLY A 834 10.00 19.35 -22.24
N GLY A 835 8.90 18.59 -22.20
CA GLY A 835 8.07 18.31 -23.38
C GLY A 835 8.28 16.95 -24.08
N SER A 836 8.78 15.93 -23.40
CA SER A 836 8.66 14.52 -23.83
C SER A 836 8.72 13.61 -22.60
N PRO A 837 7.72 12.73 -22.35
CA PRO A 837 7.84 11.74 -21.30
C PRO A 837 9.05 10.84 -21.61
N MET A 838 10.05 10.81 -20.73
CA MET A 838 11.13 9.83 -20.82
C MET A 838 10.68 8.61 -20.01
N THR A 839 10.58 7.45 -20.63
CA THR A 839 10.17 6.20 -19.96
C THR A 839 11.35 5.58 -19.20
N SER A 840 12.09 6.37 -18.42
CA SER A 840 13.29 5.91 -17.72
C SER A 840 12.87 5.15 -16.45
N GLU A 841 12.50 3.87 -16.61
CA GLU A 841 12.13 3.01 -15.48
C GLU A 841 13.32 2.81 -14.52
N LEU A 842 14.54 2.83 -15.06
CA LEU A 842 15.79 2.64 -14.33
C LEU A 842 16.81 3.70 -14.71
N ASN A 843 17.40 4.39 -13.71
CA ASN A 843 18.50 5.32 -13.92
C ASN A 843 19.71 4.98 -13.02
N ILE A 844 20.91 4.96 -13.62
CA ILE A 844 22.20 4.67 -12.96
C ILE A 844 23.15 5.86 -13.20
N ILE A 845 23.32 6.68 -12.17
CA ILE A 845 24.18 7.88 -12.17
C ILE A 845 25.61 7.51 -11.72
N GLY A 846 25.74 6.50 -10.85
CA GLY A 846 26.98 5.86 -10.39
C GLY A 846 26.71 4.50 -9.72
N GLY A 847 27.77 3.81 -9.29
CA GLY A 847 27.70 2.41 -8.81
C GLY A 847 27.64 1.32 -9.89
N THR A 848 27.42 0.06 -9.48
CA THR A 848 27.13 -1.09 -10.35
C THR A 848 25.75 -1.63 -10.02
N LEU A 849 24.88 -1.78 -11.02
CA LEU A 849 23.64 -2.55 -10.88
C LEU A 849 23.69 -3.77 -11.80
N LEU A 850 23.63 -4.95 -11.22
CA LEU A 850 23.57 -6.23 -11.93
C LEU A 850 22.12 -6.71 -11.98
N ALA A 851 21.49 -6.61 -13.15
CA ALA A 851 20.17 -7.18 -13.37
C ALA A 851 20.29 -8.59 -13.99
N SER A 852 19.62 -9.56 -13.39
CA SER A 852 19.50 -10.93 -13.90
C SER A 852 18.03 -11.37 -13.94
N TYR A 853 17.65 -12.17 -14.95
CA TYR A 853 16.32 -12.77 -15.07
C TYR A 853 15.11 -11.80 -14.92
N SER A 854 15.23 -10.54 -15.35
CA SER A 854 14.22 -9.49 -15.13
C SER A 854 13.53 -9.01 -16.43
N CYS A 855 12.29 -8.52 -16.36
CA CYS A 855 11.45 -8.09 -17.49
C CYS A 855 11.12 -6.58 -17.45
N ASN A 856 11.14 -5.89 -18.61
CA ASN A 856 10.93 -4.43 -18.76
C ASN A 856 10.12 -4.12 -20.04
N GLU A 857 9.23 -3.12 -20.01
CA GLU A 857 8.33 -2.70 -21.10
C GLU A 857 9.02 -1.89 -22.24
N THR A 858 10.20 -1.29 -21.98
CA THR A 858 10.89 -0.35 -22.89
C THR A 858 12.02 -0.93 -23.75
N GLY A 859 12.22 -2.25 -23.75
CA GLY A 859 13.12 -2.91 -24.70
C GLY A 859 14.62 -2.62 -24.46
N ILE A 860 15.22 -3.36 -23.53
CA ILE A 860 16.67 -3.64 -23.55
C ILE A 860 16.86 -5.09 -23.95
N ALA A 861 17.24 -5.33 -25.21
CA ALA A 861 17.64 -6.65 -25.65
C ALA A 861 19.08 -6.95 -25.16
N GLY A 862 19.25 -8.01 -24.36
CA GLY A 862 20.57 -8.52 -24.00
C GLY A 862 20.52 -9.92 -23.39
N THR A 863 21.12 -10.89 -24.07
CA THR A 863 21.31 -12.26 -23.59
C THR A 863 22.17 -12.30 -22.32
N GLY A 864 21.67 -12.87 -21.23
CA GLY A 864 22.45 -13.40 -20.09
C GLY A 864 23.63 -12.54 -19.57
N ASN A 865 23.44 -11.96 -18.39
CA ASN A 865 24.40 -11.18 -17.60
C ASN A 865 24.78 -9.81 -18.19
N VAL A 866 24.20 -8.75 -17.63
CA VAL A 866 24.70 -7.38 -17.82
C VAL A 866 25.74 -7.11 -16.74
N MET A 867 27.02 -7.11 -17.12
CA MET A 867 28.11 -6.49 -16.33
C MET A 867 28.32 -5.07 -16.89
N LEU A 868 27.82 -4.05 -16.19
CA LEU A 868 28.10 -2.64 -16.50
C LEU A 868 29.32 -2.18 -15.69
N ALA A 869 30.50 -2.18 -16.31
CA ALA A 869 31.72 -1.66 -15.68
C ALA A 869 32.36 -0.53 -16.52
N GLY A 870 32.48 0.66 -15.92
CA GLY A 870 33.56 1.62 -16.20
C GLY A 870 33.20 2.95 -16.90
N LEU A 871 33.15 4.04 -16.13
CA LEU A 871 33.00 5.47 -16.52
C LEU A 871 34.07 5.96 -17.55
N PRO A 872 33.80 7.02 -18.36
CA PRO A 872 33.89 8.41 -17.87
C PRO A 872 32.85 9.42 -18.43
N PHE A 873 32.34 10.28 -17.54
CA PHE A 873 31.75 11.64 -17.72
C PHE A 873 31.60 12.25 -19.14
N GLU A 874 30.40 12.76 -19.47
CA GLU A 874 30.19 14.21 -19.77
C GLU A 874 28.70 14.63 -19.90
N TYR A 875 28.27 15.51 -18.98
CA TYR A 875 27.27 16.59 -19.05
C TYR A 875 25.91 16.41 -19.77
N ALA A 876 24.86 16.65 -18.99
CA ALA A 876 23.62 17.31 -19.38
C ALA A 876 23.82 18.39 -20.47
N THR A 877 23.14 18.24 -21.61
CA THR A 877 22.61 19.33 -22.45
C THR A 877 21.62 18.81 -23.51
N ALA A 878 20.33 19.10 -23.28
CA ALA A 878 19.27 19.45 -24.25
C ALA A 878 19.06 18.61 -25.56
N SER A 879 18.03 17.74 -25.53
CA SER A 879 16.95 17.39 -26.52
C SER A 879 17.21 17.34 -28.06
N PRO A 880 16.33 16.70 -28.87
CA PRO A 880 15.48 15.52 -28.68
C PRO A 880 15.69 14.44 -29.79
N MET A 881 15.31 13.17 -29.56
CA MET A 881 14.88 12.30 -30.66
C MET A 881 13.67 11.45 -30.26
N SER A 882 12.52 11.89 -30.76
CA SER A 882 11.31 11.10 -30.96
C SER A 882 11.57 9.93 -31.91
N PHE A 883 11.01 8.76 -31.62
CA PHE A 883 10.41 7.95 -32.68
C PHE A 883 8.99 7.54 -32.29
N LEU A 884 8.06 8.00 -33.13
CA LEU A 884 6.70 7.51 -33.25
C LEU A 884 6.70 5.99 -33.49
N ASP A 885 5.86 5.30 -32.71
CA ASP A 885 5.25 4.03 -33.07
C ASP A 885 4.51 4.16 -34.42
N PRO A 886 4.67 3.18 -35.32
CA PRO A 886 3.48 2.42 -35.67
C PRO A 886 3.77 0.94 -35.94
N ALA A 887 3.17 0.10 -35.11
CA ALA A 887 2.86 -1.32 -35.31
C ALA A 887 4.02 -2.31 -35.16
N GLY A 888 3.95 -3.09 -34.07
CA GLY A 888 4.47 -4.46 -34.03
C GLY A 888 5.04 -4.83 -32.68
N ALA A 889 4.34 -5.70 -31.96
CA ALA A 889 4.74 -6.28 -30.69
C ALA A 889 6.20 -6.79 -30.68
N ASP A 890 6.90 -6.49 -29.58
CA ASP A 890 7.89 -7.38 -28.96
C ASP A 890 8.11 -6.93 -27.50
N THR A 891 7.36 -7.53 -26.56
CA THR A 891 7.73 -7.56 -25.15
C THR A 891 8.95 -8.48 -25.01
N SER A 892 10.16 -7.93 -25.04
CA SER A 892 11.36 -8.77 -25.00
C SER A 892 11.75 -9.16 -23.57
N CYS A 893 11.16 -10.24 -23.05
CA CYS A 893 11.77 -11.06 -21.99
C CYS A 893 12.48 -12.25 -22.65
N ILE A 894 13.81 -12.39 -22.55
CA ILE A 894 14.52 -13.64 -22.92
C ILE A 894 15.67 -13.92 -21.95
N ASP A 895 15.47 -14.83 -20.99
CA ASP A 895 16.04 -16.19 -20.95
C ASP A 895 15.85 -16.79 -19.54
N ALA A 896 14.69 -17.42 -19.32
CA ALA A 896 14.51 -18.37 -18.23
C ALA A 896 15.31 -19.63 -18.60
N GLY A 897 16.50 -19.78 -18.00
CA GLY A 897 17.33 -20.96 -18.13
C GLY A 897 16.73 -22.20 -17.46
N ASN A 898 15.58 -22.69 -17.94
CA ASN A 898 15.09 -24.07 -17.78
C ASN A 898 14.08 -24.38 -18.91
N PRO A 899 14.30 -25.40 -19.78
CA PRO A 899 13.47 -25.63 -20.97
C PRO A 899 12.14 -26.34 -20.66
N GLY A 900 11.33 -25.74 -19.78
CA GLY A 900 10.04 -26.30 -19.31
C GLY A 900 8.83 -25.39 -19.47
N ILE A 901 8.98 -24.08 -19.69
CA ILE A 901 7.85 -23.14 -19.74
C ILE A 901 7.99 -22.25 -20.97
N ALA A 902 7.47 -22.71 -22.10
CA ALA A 902 7.26 -21.89 -23.28
C ALA A 902 6.08 -22.44 -24.06
N SER A 903 4.85 -22.22 -23.55
CA SER A 903 3.64 -22.33 -24.37
C SER A 903 2.42 -21.71 -23.68
N ALA A 904 2.25 -20.39 -23.78
CA ALA A 904 0.93 -19.75 -23.79
C ALA A 904 1.06 -18.23 -24.01
N ALA A 905 1.18 -17.80 -25.27
CA ALA A 905 0.86 -16.42 -25.66
C ALA A 905 0.66 -16.36 -27.18
N LEU A 906 -0.46 -16.89 -27.68
CA LEU A 906 -0.95 -16.56 -29.03
C LEU A 906 -2.49 -16.66 -29.12
N GLY A 907 -3.12 -15.51 -29.42
CA GLY A 907 -4.38 -15.40 -30.18
C GLY A 907 -5.58 -14.89 -29.36
N PHE A 908 -6.46 -13.99 -29.83
CA PHE A 908 -6.79 -13.50 -31.18
C PHE A 908 -7.56 -12.16 -31.13
N GLY A 909 -7.31 -11.21 -32.05
CA GLY A 909 -8.29 -10.83 -33.09
C GLY A 909 -8.61 -9.31 -33.05
N THR A 910 -9.01 -8.57 -34.09
CA THR A 910 -9.29 -8.78 -35.52
C THR A 910 -9.24 -7.43 -36.27
N TRP A 911 -9.07 -7.50 -37.60
CA TRP A 911 -9.00 -6.41 -38.58
C TRP A 911 -10.25 -5.49 -38.68
N GLN A 912 -10.02 -4.20 -38.96
CA GLN A 912 -10.80 -3.45 -39.96
C GLN A 912 -9.95 -2.54 -40.85
N ALA A 913 -10.26 -2.57 -42.15
CA ALA A 913 -9.57 -1.87 -43.22
C ALA A 913 -10.10 -0.45 -43.45
N GLN A 914 -9.22 0.48 -43.84
CA GLN A 914 -9.60 1.58 -44.72
C GLN A 914 -8.62 1.74 -45.90
N THR A 915 -9.20 1.80 -47.09
CA THR A 915 -8.56 1.83 -48.40
C THR A 915 -8.12 3.24 -48.84
N THR A 916 -6.83 3.37 -49.16
CA THR A 916 -6.13 4.25 -50.14
C THR A 916 -6.88 5.32 -50.96
N ARG A 917 -6.18 6.47 -51.15
CA ARG A 917 -5.92 7.01 -52.50
C ARG A 917 -4.51 7.62 -52.67
N ALA A 918 -4.01 7.45 -53.89
CA ALA A 918 -2.73 7.87 -54.41
C ALA A 918 -2.90 9.01 -55.44
N ASP A 919 -2.41 10.21 -55.13
CA ASP A 919 -1.83 11.21 -56.04
C ASP A 919 -1.49 12.50 -55.27
N GLY A 920 -0.23 12.93 -55.34
CA GLY A 920 0.33 13.98 -54.47
C GLY A 920 -0.07 15.43 -54.80
N GLN A 921 0.08 16.31 -53.79
CA GLN A 921 0.61 17.71 -53.77
C GLN A 921 0.37 18.29 -52.34
N THR A 922 1.38 18.41 -51.46
CA THR A 922 2.25 19.58 -51.10
C THR A 922 1.62 20.78 -50.37
N GLN A 923 2.13 21.11 -49.16
CA GLN A 923 2.64 22.42 -48.66
C GLN A 923 3.04 22.21 -47.15
N SER A 924 4.14 22.68 -46.54
CA SER A 924 5.14 23.71 -46.83
C SER A 924 6.49 23.39 -46.18
N ASP A 925 7.57 23.59 -46.94
CA ASP A 925 8.96 23.63 -46.48
C ASP A 925 9.23 24.83 -45.55
N ILE A 926 10.01 24.59 -44.49
CA ILE A 926 10.75 25.60 -43.72
C ILE A 926 12.10 25.84 -44.42
N ASP A 927 12.37 27.10 -44.77
CA ASP A 927 13.62 27.57 -45.36
C ASP A 927 14.48 28.23 -44.26
N GLY A 928 15.67 27.68 -44.02
CA GLY A 928 16.95 28.36 -43.74
C GLY A 928 17.14 29.27 -42.51
N VAL A 929 18.01 28.85 -41.58
CA VAL A 929 19.00 29.75 -40.95
C VAL A 929 20.37 29.05 -40.90
N ASN A 930 21.34 29.65 -41.61
CA ASN A 930 22.77 29.41 -41.42
C ASN A 930 23.22 30.01 -40.08
N THR A 931 24.02 29.27 -39.32
CA THR A 931 25.02 29.87 -38.41
C THR A 931 26.37 29.18 -38.58
N GLU A 932 27.30 29.91 -39.19
CA GLU A 932 28.74 29.61 -39.16
C GLU A 932 29.27 29.74 -37.73
N THR A 933 30.12 28.81 -37.30
CA THR A 933 30.95 28.95 -36.08
C THR A 933 32.45 28.93 -36.41
N PRO A 934 33.30 29.50 -35.54
CA PRO A 934 34.59 30.09 -35.95
C PRO A 934 35.77 29.15 -36.22
N ASP A 935 35.63 27.83 -36.20
CA ASP A 935 36.78 26.90 -36.27
C ASP A 935 36.69 25.86 -37.40
N GLY A 936 36.41 26.30 -38.63
CA GLY A 936 36.99 25.74 -39.88
C GLY A 936 37.04 24.21 -40.13
N GLY A 937 36.27 23.36 -39.47
CA GLY A 937 36.28 21.90 -39.63
C GLY A 937 35.04 21.38 -40.35
N ARG A 938 35.22 20.64 -41.46
CA ARG A 938 34.18 19.81 -42.07
C ARG A 938 34.27 18.42 -41.45
N HIS A 939 33.19 17.87 -40.88
CA HIS A 939 33.12 16.46 -40.54
C HIS A 939 32.37 15.68 -41.63
N TYR A 940 33.04 14.63 -42.12
CA TYR A 940 32.54 13.58 -42.98
C TYR A 940 32.27 12.36 -42.10
N ASP A 941 31.11 11.71 -42.25
CA ASP A 941 30.85 10.39 -41.68
C ASP A 941 31.54 9.30 -42.53
N PRO A 942 32.42 8.45 -41.98
CA PRO A 942 33.22 7.51 -42.76
C PRO A 942 32.57 6.14 -43.09
N PHE A 943 31.31 5.86 -42.68
CA PHE A 943 30.75 4.50 -42.80
C PHE A 943 29.45 4.33 -43.62
N ALA A 944 28.94 5.37 -44.28
CA ALA A 944 27.70 5.24 -45.06
C ALA A 944 27.90 4.55 -46.44
N VAL A 945 27.28 3.39 -46.66
CA VAL A 945 27.02 2.83 -47.99
C VAL A 945 25.55 3.07 -48.34
N ARG A 946 25.28 3.63 -49.52
CA ARG A 946 23.91 3.92 -49.97
C ARG A 946 23.56 3.06 -51.18
N ILE A 947 22.51 2.25 -51.05
CA ILE A 947 21.92 1.53 -52.19
C ILE A 947 21.04 2.51 -52.95
N ASP A 948 21.33 2.71 -54.24
CA ASP A 948 20.67 3.74 -55.05
C ASP A 948 19.46 3.18 -55.81
N SER A 949 19.53 1.93 -56.32
CA SER A 949 18.36 1.26 -56.92
C SER A 949 18.55 -0.23 -57.20
N PHE A 950 17.42 -0.94 -57.35
CA PHE A 950 17.30 -2.32 -57.84
C PHE A 950 16.68 -2.35 -59.25
N SER A 951 17.11 -3.27 -60.11
CA SER A 951 16.38 -3.56 -61.36
C SER A 951 15.08 -4.30 -61.05
N ALA A 952 14.02 -4.02 -61.81
CA ALA A 952 12.68 -4.55 -61.58
C ALA A 952 12.56 -6.08 -61.70
N ASP A 953 13.59 -6.77 -62.21
CA ASP A 953 13.69 -8.23 -62.29
C ASP A 953 14.55 -8.85 -61.17
N GLY A 954 15.03 -8.04 -60.22
CA GLY A 954 15.83 -8.48 -59.07
C GLY A 954 17.25 -8.93 -59.41
N THR A 955 17.69 -8.79 -60.67
CA THR A 955 18.98 -9.36 -61.12
C THR A 955 20.17 -8.39 -61.04
N ASN A 956 19.93 -7.08 -60.85
CA ASN A 956 20.99 -6.07 -60.73
C ASN A 956 20.71 -5.07 -59.61
N ILE A 957 21.75 -4.74 -58.86
CA ILE A 957 21.74 -3.73 -57.79
C ILE A 957 22.77 -2.65 -58.16
N THR A 958 22.44 -1.39 -57.90
CA THR A 958 23.37 -0.26 -58.05
C THR A 958 23.48 0.50 -56.74
N TRP A 959 24.71 0.83 -56.34
CA TRP A 959 25.03 1.50 -55.08
C TRP A 959 26.16 2.52 -55.28
N THR A 960 26.31 3.42 -54.32
CA THR A 960 27.47 4.31 -54.19
C THR A 960 28.08 4.23 -52.79
N GLY A 961 29.39 3.98 -52.72
CA GLY A 961 30.12 3.76 -51.46
C GLY A 961 31.58 3.36 -51.69
N ALA A 962 32.44 3.59 -50.70
CA ALA A 962 33.88 3.68 -50.88
C ALA A 962 34.71 2.40 -50.57
N TYR A 963 34.19 1.18 -50.69
CA TYR A 963 35.05 -0.02 -50.64
C TYR A 963 34.57 -1.14 -51.58
N ALA A 964 35.51 -1.69 -52.35
CA ALA A 964 35.36 -2.87 -53.19
C ALA A 964 36.06 -4.07 -52.51
N GLY A 965 35.45 -5.26 -52.56
CA GLY A 965 36.08 -6.52 -52.11
C GLY A 965 35.39 -7.30 -50.97
N ASN A 966 34.21 -6.93 -50.49
CA ASN A 966 33.51 -7.68 -49.43
C ASN A 966 32.36 -8.54 -49.99
N CYS A 967 32.07 -9.66 -49.32
CA CYS A 967 30.90 -10.50 -49.60
C CYS A 967 29.83 -10.33 -48.52
N PHE A 968 28.56 -10.32 -48.92
CA PHE A 968 27.39 -10.08 -48.07
C PHE A 968 26.41 -11.24 -48.23
N LEU A 969 25.89 -11.73 -47.11
CA LEU A 969 24.90 -12.81 -47.06
C LEU A 969 23.53 -12.21 -46.73
N PHE A 970 22.53 -12.49 -47.58
CA PHE A 970 21.17 -11.95 -47.45
C PHE A 970 20.15 -13.08 -47.29
N ASN A 971 19.11 -12.80 -46.51
CA ASN A 971 17.90 -13.63 -46.43
C ASN A 971 16.80 -13.09 -47.36
N ASP A 972 15.67 -13.81 -47.43
CA ASP A 972 14.52 -13.47 -48.29
C ASP A 972 13.82 -12.14 -47.96
N ALA A 973 14.20 -11.45 -46.86
CA ALA A 973 13.73 -10.13 -46.49
C ALA A 973 14.66 -8.98 -46.97
N ASN A 974 15.75 -9.29 -47.68
CA ASN A 974 16.81 -8.36 -48.12
C ASN A 974 17.66 -7.75 -47.00
N ASP A 975 17.66 -8.32 -45.80
CA ASP A 975 18.53 -7.89 -44.72
C ASP A 975 19.92 -8.52 -44.84
N ALA A 976 20.96 -7.72 -44.62
CA ALA A 976 22.33 -8.22 -44.57
C ALA A 976 22.53 -8.94 -43.23
N VAL A 977 22.58 -10.27 -43.26
CA VAL A 977 22.69 -11.09 -42.04
C VAL A 977 24.15 -11.17 -41.56
N ALA A 978 25.12 -11.01 -42.46
CA ALA A 978 26.55 -10.98 -42.12
C ALA A 978 27.41 -10.27 -43.18
N VAL A 979 28.49 -9.62 -42.74
CA VAL A 979 29.57 -9.07 -43.59
C VAL A 979 30.81 -9.94 -43.46
N ILE A 980 31.28 -10.54 -44.56
CA ILE A 980 32.46 -11.42 -44.56
C ILE A 980 33.64 -10.70 -45.24
N PRO A 981 34.71 -10.37 -44.51
CA PRO A 981 35.94 -9.84 -45.11
C PRO A 981 36.64 -10.90 -45.98
N GLU A 982 37.17 -10.52 -47.16
CA GLU A 982 37.85 -11.45 -48.09
C GLU A 982 39.05 -12.17 -47.46
N ALA A 983 39.62 -11.64 -46.38
CA ALA A 983 40.76 -12.21 -45.67
C ALA A 983 40.47 -13.53 -44.94
N ASP A 984 39.20 -13.88 -44.71
CA ASP A 984 38.79 -15.13 -44.04
C ASP A 984 38.33 -16.23 -45.02
N LEU A 985 38.43 -16.00 -46.34
CA LEU A 985 38.00 -16.95 -47.38
C LEU A 985 39.15 -17.71 -48.04
N ASP A 986 40.19 -18.09 -47.28
CA ASP A 986 41.26 -18.95 -47.81
C ASP A 986 40.99 -20.44 -47.49
N GLY A 987 40.11 -21.04 -48.32
CA GLY A 987 40.06 -22.48 -48.56
C GLY A 987 39.33 -23.37 -47.54
N GLY A 988 37.99 -23.38 -47.57
CA GLY A 988 37.20 -24.48 -47.01
C GLY A 988 35.74 -24.12 -46.73
N MET A 989 34.82 -24.90 -47.32
CA MET A 989 33.36 -24.81 -47.21
C MET A 989 32.80 -24.36 -45.84
N LEU A 990 31.88 -23.38 -45.84
CA LEU A 990 31.03 -23.05 -44.69
C LEU A 990 30.11 -24.24 -44.36
N ALA A 991 30.05 -24.58 -43.07
CA ALA A 991 29.24 -25.68 -42.54
C ALA A 991 27.77 -25.28 -42.42
N HIS A 992 26.92 -26.29 -42.63
CA HIS A 992 25.46 -26.23 -42.76
C HIS A 992 24.80 -26.23 -41.38
N ALA A 993 23.87 -25.30 -41.12
CA ALA A 993 22.89 -25.38 -40.05
C ALA A 993 21.50 -25.14 -40.65
N GLN A 994 20.68 -26.19 -40.67
CA GLN A 994 19.29 -26.13 -41.11
C GLN A 994 18.43 -25.44 -40.05
N ALA A 995 17.86 -24.29 -40.39
CA ALA A 995 16.54 -23.87 -39.91
C ALA A 995 15.65 -23.78 -41.16
N GLY A 996 14.46 -24.37 -41.10
CA GLY A 996 13.67 -24.67 -42.29
C GLY A 996 13.12 -23.44 -43.02
N GLY A 997 13.36 -23.37 -44.33
CA GLY A 997 12.47 -22.69 -45.28
C GLY A 997 13.04 -21.51 -46.08
N THR A 998 14.20 -20.96 -45.74
CA THR A 998 14.71 -19.71 -46.33
C THR A 998 15.76 -19.96 -47.42
N GLU A 999 15.63 -19.34 -48.59
CA GLU A 999 16.71 -19.27 -49.59
C GLU A 999 17.73 -18.21 -49.15
N LEU A 1000 19.03 -18.50 -49.30
CA LEU A 1000 20.11 -17.57 -48.90
C LEU A 1000 20.89 -17.13 -50.13
N PHE A 1001 21.10 -15.82 -50.27
CA PHE A 1001 21.82 -15.22 -51.38
C PHE A 1001 23.18 -14.68 -50.93
N LEU A 1002 24.26 -15.17 -51.56
CA LEU A 1002 25.60 -14.64 -51.35
C LEU A 1002 25.98 -13.69 -52.49
N ILE A 1003 26.24 -12.43 -52.17
CA ILE A 1003 26.66 -11.40 -53.13
C ILE A 1003 28.10 -10.99 -52.80
N CYS A 1004 29.03 -11.36 -53.68
CA CYS A 1004 30.43 -10.95 -53.57
C CYS A 1004 30.73 -9.79 -54.52
N MET A 1005 31.21 -8.68 -53.96
CA MET A 1005 31.52 -7.48 -54.74
C MET A 1005 32.88 -7.61 -55.43
N GLY A 1006 32.89 -7.58 -56.76
CA GLY A 1006 34.12 -7.44 -57.56
C GLY A 1006 34.68 -6.02 -57.53
N ASN A 1007 35.93 -5.84 -57.97
CA ASN A 1007 36.57 -4.53 -58.06
C ASN A 1007 35.78 -3.54 -58.92
N ALA A 1008 35.82 -2.25 -58.54
CA ALA A 1008 35.03 -1.19 -59.14
C ALA A 1008 35.09 -1.17 -60.69
N GLY A 1009 33.95 -1.45 -61.33
CA GLY A 1009 33.76 -1.36 -62.78
C GLY A 1009 33.46 -2.67 -63.52
N GLU A 1010 33.42 -3.82 -62.84
CA GLU A 1010 32.97 -5.11 -63.43
C GLU A 1010 31.62 -5.55 -62.83
N PRO A 1011 30.74 -6.22 -63.59
CA PRO A 1011 29.46 -6.71 -63.07
C PRO A 1011 29.66 -7.84 -62.06
N ALA A 1012 29.00 -7.73 -60.90
CA ALA A 1012 28.99 -8.77 -59.87
C ALA A 1012 28.25 -10.03 -60.36
N VAL A 1013 28.74 -11.22 -59.98
CA VAL A 1013 28.09 -12.50 -60.29
C VAL A 1013 27.38 -13.01 -59.04
N ALA A 1014 26.05 -12.92 -59.02
CA ALA A 1014 25.23 -13.61 -58.02
C ALA A 1014 25.19 -15.11 -58.37
N THR A 1015 25.60 -15.98 -57.45
CA THR A 1015 25.48 -17.43 -57.61
C THR A 1015 24.47 -17.93 -56.58
N ALA A 1016 23.31 -18.37 -57.04
CA ALA A 1016 22.33 -19.03 -56.17
C ALA A 1016 22.90 -20.40 -55.73
N ILE A 1017 23.05 -20.60 -54.43
CA ILE A 1017 23.43 -21.90 -53.87
C ILE A 1017 22.13 -22.65 -53.58
N VAL A 1018 21.91 -23.78 -54.26
CA VAL A 1018 20.73 -24.64 -54.08
C VAL A 1018 21.18 -26.10 -54.13
N PRO A 1019 20.65 -27.02 -53.32
CA PRO A 1019 20.19 -26.96 -51.93
C PRO A 1019 21.26 -27.44 -50.93
#